data_AF-A0A841N1Z6-F1
#
_entry.id   AF-A0A841N1Z6-F1
#
_cell.length_a   1.000
_cell.length_b   1.000
_cell.length_c   1.000
_cell.angle_alpha   90.00
_cell.angle_beta   90.00
_cell.angle_gamma   90.00
#
_symmetry.space_group_name_H-M   'P 1'
#
loop_
_entity.id
_entity.type
_entity.pdbx_description
1 polymer ?
#
loop_
_entity_poly.entity_id
_entity_poly.type
_entity_poly.pdbx_seq_one_letter_code
_entity_poly.pdbx_strand_id
1 'polypeptide(L)'
;MSSISESLRGAAFRPVQNAEGVSENHHSGINRLVKLSLVIEGKVIKYYKHFKFTQSSRRHHEFTLTLAHDALEDRQTHTLEEANKFLGKRLTAVIAYKDIDNSPERTFVGVITRVGFSQEKMSLGNIVLSGYSPTILLDGAQHIQSFGGSQPVNIGIIAEEVIKQGLDKSRFDIRIDTHDYSQIIYSSQYDETHYNYLARMAEAYGEQFYYDGEVLHFGKLPLQNKPIKLIYGSNANDVKVELKALHIKPQFYGYNSSKNEKLASGSTPIQHVGDLAKTAYGNNNGIFKTPALQVAPIKASTHLDVEYSQKSTAGSEAVEIFTVSGSTTVPFLHPGCIADIEMRKPDSNETSYFTKIMITEAVHEIDTIGHYTGSFEGIAADTGFLPKPEFTIPIAQPQIATVISNADSEGQGRVQVRFDWQMNDTTHFIRMMSPDAGGTDQVTQNRGYVAIPEVGDQVMVGFVHNHPDRPFVMGGMFHGQTGLGGGANNHIKSIQTRSGNKVIFNDAEGSIYIEDPSGNTYFMDGKGNIMVNAPNDITFTAGKNIKMSAGIDITSIAGSNILSTANVNIVSNAGVNMIDTAGKDLMQTATGNIHESSDMRSEISENERNIQAKKSDSYAEKVTVVSTKQNMILQSEKTVKSQSGEQGNSH
;
A
#
# COMPACT_ATOMS: atom_id res chain seq x y z
N MET A 1 12.97 51.95 -3.56
CA MET A 1 11.51 52.14 -3.46
C MET A 1 10.93 52.18 -4.86
N SER A 2 10.15 51.17 -5.22
CA SER A 2 9.06 51.23 -6.19
C SER A 2 8.16 50.03 -5.87
N SER A 3 6.90 50.32 -5.61
CA SER A 3 5.88 49.43 -5.05
C SER A 3 5.47 48.33 -6.04
N ILE A 4 5.69 47.07 -5.68
CA ILE A 4 5.00 45.94 -6.31
C ILE A 4 3.70 45.75 -5.54
N SER A 5 2.60 46.01 -6.22
CA SER A 5 1.23 45.92 -5.71
C SER A 5 0.87 44.48 -5.37
N GLU A 6 0.22 44.32 -4.22
CA GLU A 6 -0.30 43.11 -3.61
C GLU A 6 -1.53 42.53 -4.37
N SER A 7 -1.49 42.48 -5.70
CA SER A 7 -2.67 42.21 -6.55
C SER A 7 -2.43 41.20 -7.67
N LEU A 8 -1.81 40.05 -7.41
CA LEU A 8 -1.78 38.91 -8.36
C LEU A 8 -1.82 37.54 -7.66
N ARG A 9 -2.77 37.31 -6.76
CA ARG A 9 -3.24 35.93 -6.48
C ARG A 9 -4.22 35.54 -7.59
N GLY A 10 -3.69 35.11 -8.74
CA GLY A 10 -4.52 34.65 -9.87
C GLY A 10 -3.94 34.84 -11.28
N ALA A 11 -2.75 35.42 -11.46
CA ALA A 11 -2.10 35.38 -12.77
C ALA A 11 -1.43 34.02 -12.98
N ALA A 12 -1.81 33.31 -14.05
CA ALA A 12 -1.05 32.16 -14.53
C ALA A 12 0.40 32.58 -14.77
N PHE A 13 1.35 31.80 -14.24
CA PHE A 13 2.79 31.99 -14.50
C PHE A 13 3.03 32.12 -16.00
N ARG A 14 3.75 33.17 -16.41
CA ARG A 14 4.21 33.36 -17.79
C ARG A 14 5.73 33.48 -17.80
N PRO A 15 6.45 32.59 -18.50
CA PRO A 15 7.90 32.69 -18.60
C PRO A 15 8.31 34.01 -19.29
N VAL A 16 9.47 34.56 -18.94
CA VAL A 16 9.99 35.81 -19.51
C VAL A 16 10.16 35.67 -21.03
N GLN A 17 9.58 36.61 -21.79
CA GLN A 17 9.61 36.58 -23.26
C GLN A 17 10.87 37.27 -23.80
N ASN A 18 11.80 36.49 -24.36
CA ASN A 18 13.06 37.01 -24.90
C ASN A 18 13.17 36.95 -26.43
N ALA A 19 12.26 36.30 -27.14
CA ALA A 19 12.44 36.04 -28.57
C ALA A 19 12.56 37.32 -29.43
N GLU A 20 11.72 38.34 -29.17
CA GLU A 20 11.77 39.62 -29.88
C GLU A 20 13.07 40.37 -29.57
N GLY A 21 13.43 40.53 -28.30
CA GLY A 21 14.67 41.18 -27.90
C GLY A 21 15.92 40.47 -28.42
N VAL A 22 15.91 39.13 -28.54
CA VAL A 22 17.00 38.38 -29.18
C VAL A 22 17.07 38.67 -30.67
N SER A 23 15.92 38.71 -31.36
CA SER A 23 15.86 38.98 -32.80
C SER A 23 16.26 40.42 -33.14
N GLU A 24 15.82 41.42 -32.37
CA GLU A 24 16.14 42.84 -32.57
C GLU A 24 17.65 43.11 -32.40
N ASN A 25 18.29 42.33 -31.53
CA ASN A 25 19.72 42.43 -31.28
C ASN A 25 20.56 41.47 -32.13
N HIS A 26 19.96 40.72 -33.06
CA HIS A 26 20.72 39.82 -33.91
C HIS A 26 21.40 40.56 -35.09
N HIS A 27 22.71 40.36 -35.25
CA HIS A 27 23.45 40.82 -36.42
C HIS A 27 24.31 39.68 -36.97
N SER A 28 24.10 39.35 -38.25
CA SER A 28 24.85 38.29 -38.92
C SER A 28 26.36 38.58 -38.90
N GLY A 29 27.15 37.60 -38.47
CA GLY A 29 28.61 37.70 -38.37
C GLY A 29 29.14 38.45 -37.14
N ILE A 30 28.27 38.95 -36.24
CA ILE A 30 28.68 39.64 -35.01
C ILE A 30 28.20 38.85 -33.79
N ASN A 31 29.16 38.34 -33.01
CA ASN A 31 28.87 37.78 -31.69
C ASN A 31 28.86 38.92 -30.66
N ARG A 32 27.69 39.18 -30.07
CA ARG A 32 27.57 40.20 -29.04
C ARG A 32 28.25 39.76 -27.75
N LEU A 33 28.90 40.70 -27.08
CA LEU A 33 29.38 40.50 -25.73
C LEU A 33 28.20 40.44 -24.77
N VAL A 34 28.35 39.62 -23.73
CA VAL A 34 27.39 39.40 -22.67
C VAL A 34 27.85 40.12 -21.41
N LYS A 35 26.91 40.75 -20.72
CA LYS A 35 27.06 41.26 -19.37
C LYS A 35 26.49 40.21 -18.40
N LEU A 36 27.36 39.67 -17.56
CA LEU A 36 26.99 38.78 -16.46
C LEU A 36 26.96 39.58 -15.16
N SER A 37 25.78 39.69 -14.54
CA SER A 37 25.60 40.33 -13.24
C SER A 37 25.42 39.27 -12.16
N LEU A 38 26.30 39.24 -11.18
CA LEU A 38 26.35 38.20 -10.16
C LEU A 38 26.03 38.79 -8.78
N VAL A 39 25.09 38.17 -8.08
CA VAL A 39 24.70 38.55 -6.72
C VAL A 39 24.69 37.31 -5.84
N ILE A 40 25.44 37.32 -4.73
CA ILE A 40 25.45 36.25 -3.73
C ILE A 40 24.85 36.82 -2.45
N GLU A 41 23.62 36.41 -2.09
CA GLU A 41 22.92 36.87 -0.88
C GLU A 41 22.99 38.39 -0.68
N GLY A 42 22.63 39.13 -1.74
CA GLY A 42 22.65 40.60 -1.77
C GLY A 42 24.02 41.24 -2.02
N LYS A 43 25.13 40.50 -1.91
CA LYS A 43 26.48 41.00 -2.24
C LYS A 43 26.72 40.91 -3.75
N VAL A 44 26.93 42.07 -4.39
CA VAL A 44 27.25 42.15 -5.82
C VAL A 44 28.70 41.75 -6.06
N ILE A 45 28.93 40.79 -6.95
CA ILE A 45 30.26 40.38 -7.39
C ILE A 45 30.62 41.16 -8.66
N LYS A 46 31.54 42.12 -8.53
CA LYS A 46 31.88 43.06 -9.60
C LYS A 46 32.76 42.45 -10.69
N TYR A 47 33.63 41.53 -10.33
CA TYR A 47 34.63 40.96 -11.24
C TYR A 47 34.62 39.44 -11.15
N TYR A 48 34.66 38.78 -12.30
CA TYR A 48 34.76 37.33 -12.43
C TYR A 48 35.77 37.00 -13.53
N LYS A 49 36.43 35.84 -13.41
CA LYS A 49 37.34 35.32 -14.42
C LYS A 49 36.60 34.48 -15.47
N HIS A 50 35.73 33.61 -14.98
CA HIS A 50 35.02 32.67 -15.82
C HIS A 50 33.76 32.20 -15.11
N PHE A 51 32.66 32.09 -15.86
CA PHE A 51 31.43 31.48 -15.40
C PHE A 51 31.02 30.39 -16.38
N LYS A 52 30.94 29.17 -15.88
CA LYS A 52 30.38 28.03 -16.60
C LYS A 52 29.14 27.56 -15.90
N PHE A 53 28.09 27.30 -16.67
CA PHE A 53 26.86 26.75 -16.14
C PHE A 53 26.22 25.77 -17.11
N THR A 54 25.81 24.62 -16.60
CA THR A 54 25.20 23.52 -17.35
C THR A 54 23.80 23.25 -16.81
N GLN A 55 22.81 23.29 -17.70
CA GLN A 55 21.40 23.09 -17.42
C GLN A 55 20.89 21.81 -18.06
N SER A 56 19.93 21.17 -17.41
CA SER A 56 19.32 19.92 -17.83
C SER A 56 17.89 19.83 -17.34
N SER A 57 17.01 19.28 -18.17
CA SER A 57 15.66 18.91 -17.74
C SER A 57 15.61 17.63 -16.90
N ARG A 58 16.70 16.85 -16.84
CA ARG A 58 16.74 15.51 -16.23
C ARG A 58 17.48 15.44 -14.90
N ARG A 59 18.50 16.28 -14.73
CA ARG A 59 19.43 16.30 -13.58
C ARG A 59 19.51 17.70 -12.99
N HIS A 60 20.18 17.81 -11.84
CA HIS A 60 20.51 19.11 -11.27
C HIS A 60 21.34 19.94 -12.25
N HIS A 61 21.07 21.24 -12.30
CA HIS A 61 21.95 22.14 -13.02
C HIS A 61 23.24 22.32 -12.22
N GLU A 62 24.35 22.61 -12.88
CA GLU A 62 25.68 22.72 -12.26
C GLU A 62 26.38 24.00 -12.72
N PHE A 63 26.81 24.85 -11.78
CA PHE A 63 27.60 26.05 -12.09
C PHE A 63 28.99 26.02 -11.47
N THR A 64 29.90 26.74 -12.09
CA THR A 64 31.21 27.10 -11.55
C THR A 64 31.54 28.54 -11.91
N LEU A 65 31.77 29.35 -10.88
CA LEU A 65 32.19 30.73 -10.93
C LEU A 65 33.63 30.82 -10.42
N THR A 66 34.53 31.25 -11.29
CA THR A 66 35.95 31.49 -10.95
C THR A 66 36.16 32.98 -10.76
N LEU A 67 36.71 33.37 -9.61
CA LEU A 67 37.08 34.74 -9.28
C LEU A 67 38.59 34.85 -9.09
N ALA A 68 39.16 36.03 -9.33
CA ALA A 68 40.53 36.31 -8.95
C ALA A 68 40.69 36.33 -7.42
N HIS A 69 41.88 36.04 -6.90
CA HIS A 69 42.20 36.13 -5.46
C HIS A 69 41.84 37.48 -4.81
N ASP A 70 41.77 38.58 -5.57
CA ASP A 70 41.48 39.95 -5.15
C ASP A 70 40.11 40.46 -5.63
N ALA A 71 39.21 39.58 -6.07
CA ALA A 71 37.89 39.97 -6.58
C ALA A 71 36.86 40.32 -5.47
N LEU A 72 37.17 40.00 -4.21
CA LEU A 72 36.36 40.36 -3.03
C LEU A 72 36.96 41.60 -2.35
N GLU A 73 36.45 41.99 -1.17
CA GLU A 73 36.93 43.21 -0.48
C GLU A 73 38.37 43.02 -0.01
N ASP A 74 38.65 41.86 0.58
CA ASP A 74 39.99 41.45 0.98
C ASP A 74 40.55 40.38 0.05
N ARG A 75 41.88 40.38 -0.12
CA ARG A 75 42.58 39.30 -0.84
C ARG A 75 42.36 37.97 -0.13
N GLN A 76 41.80 37.01 -0.87
CA GLN A 76 41.57 35.66 -0.39
C GLN A 76 42.83 34.81 -0.61
N THR A 77 43.15 33.97 0.37
CA THR A 77 44.19 32.93 0.22
C THR A 77 43.59 31.53 0.35
N HIS A 78 44.42 30.50 0.53
CA HIS A 78 43.98 29.12 0.78
C HIS A 78 43.06 28.96 2.01
N THR A 79 43.02 29.97 2.87
CA THR A 79 42.17 30.10 4.07
C THR A 79 40.74 30.57 3.76
N LEU A 80 40.47 31.16 2.59
CA LEU A 80 39.14 31.53 2.09
C LEU A 80 38.32 32.38 3.09
N GLU A 81 38.90 33.34 3.79
CA GLU A 81 38.30 34.04 4.95
C GLU A 81 36.92 34.65 4.69
N GLU A 82 36.74 35.34 3.56
CA GLU A 82 35.44 35.87 3.13
C GLU A 82 34.69 34.87 2.27
N ALA A 83 35.39 34.19 1.36
CA ALA A 83 34.78 33.31 0.39
C ALA A 83 34.05 32.11 1.04
N ASN A 84 34.54 31.61 2.19
CA ASN A 84 33.90 30.50 2.90
C ASN A 84 32.46 30.83 3.33
N LYS A 85 32.15 32.12 3.55
CA LYS A 85 30.81 32.58 3.97
C LYS A 85 29.76 32.43 2.87
N PHE A 86 30.20 32.18 1.63
CA PHE A 86 29.31 31.92 0.50
C PHE A 86 28.79 30.48 0.45
N LEU A 87 29.33 29.55 1.25
CA LEU A 87 28.82 28.18 1.31
C LEU A 87 27.34 28.16 1.76
N GLY A 88 26.49 27.48 1.00
CA GLY A 88 25.04 27.40 1.21
C GLY A 88 24.25 28.65 0.82
N LYS A 89 24.90 29.69 0.29
CA LYS A 89 24.26 30.96 -0.09
C LYS A 89 23.65 30.89 -1.49
N ARG A 90 22.59 31.67 -1.68
CA ARG A 90 21.87 31.81 -2.96
C ARG A 90 22.70 32.68 -3.92
N LEU A 91 23.03 32.13 -5.09
CA LEU A 91 23.61 32.85 -6.22
C LEU A 91 22.50 33.26 -7.18
N THR A 92 22.53 34.50 -7.64
CA THR A 92 21.74 34.99 -8.78
C THR A 92 22.70 35.46 -9.86
N ALA A 93 22.59 34.86 -11.04
CA ALA A 93 23.33 35.24 -12.22
C ALA A 93 22.34 35.77 -13.27
N VAL A 94 22.45 37.05 -13.63
CA VAL A 94 21.65 37.66 -14.69
C VAL A 94 22.53 37.85 -15.92
N ILE A 95 22.12 37.23 -17.02
CA ILE A 95 22.77 37.28 -18.33
C ILE A 95 21.99 38.27 -19.18
N ALA A 96 22.68 39.27 -19.75
CA ALA A 96 22.13 40.25 -20.68
C ALA A 96 23.16 40.55 -21.78
N TYR A 97 22.75 41.14 -22.91
CA TYR A 97 23.71 41.73 -23.84
C TYR A 97 24.36 42.97 -23.23
N LYS A 98 25.66 43.11 -23.47
CA LYS A 98 26.48 44.21 -22.93
C LYS A 98 26.18 45.51 -23.68
N ASP A 99 26.03 46.59 -22.92
CA ASP A 99 25.85 47.98 -23.41
C ASP A 99 24.63 48.19 -24.32
N ILE A 100 23.52 47.49 -24.05
CA ILE A 100 22.23 47.64 -24.76
C ILE A 100 21.13 48.01 -23.77
N ASP A 101 20.46 49.13 -24.00
CA ASP A 101 19.27 49.52 -23.26
C ASP A 101 18.11 48.56 -23.56
N ASN A 102 17.41 48.10 -22.52
CA ASN A 102 16.32 47.10 -22.62
C ASN A 102 16.76 45.78 -23.28
N SER A 103 18.00 45.33 -23.03
CA SER A 103 18.44 43.99 -23.46
C SER A 103 17.48 42.90 -22.97
N PRO A 104 17.24 41.83 -23.76
CA PRO A 104 16.71 40.59 -23.19
C PRO A 104 17.60 40.12 -22.04
N GLU A 105 16.99 39.54 -21.02
CA GLU A 105 17.70 39.05 -19.84
C GLU A 105 17.27 37.63 -19.48
N ARG A 106 18.20 36.83 -18.97
CA ARG A 106 17.89 35.54 -18.35
C ARG A 106 18.53 35.46 -16.97
N THR A 107 17.70 35.16 -15.99
CA THR A 107 18.12 34.90 -14.61
C THR A 107 18.37 33.41 -14.41
N PHE A 108 19.48 33.09 -13.77
CA PHE A 108 19.73 31.81 -13.14
C PHE A 108 19.83 31.99 -11.62
N VAL A 109 19.17 31.12 -10.87
CA VAL A 109 19.26 31.04 -9.41
C VAL A 109 19.84 29.68 -9.02
N GLY A 110 20.91 29.70 -8.24
CA GLY A 110 21.60 28.50 -7.76
C GLY A 110 21.96 28.57 -6.29
N VAL A 111 22.46 27.47 -5.76
CA VAL A 111 22.96 27.33 -4.40
C VAL A 111 24.42 26.91 -4.44
N ILE A 112 25.28 27.67 -3.77
CA ILE A 112 26.72 27.37 -3.69
C ILE A 112 26.92 26.21 -2.73
N THR A 113 27.38 25.06 -3.22
CA THR A 113 27.63 23.87 -2.39
C THR A 113 29.12 23.59 -2.21
N ARG A 114 29.99 24.28 -2.95
CA ARG A 114 31.44 24.16 -2.84
C ARG A 114 32.10 25.52 -2.97
N VAL A 115 32.98 25.82 -2.02
CA VAL A 115 33.90 26.96 -2.04
C VAL A 115 35.31 26.40 -2.00
N GLY A 116 36.13 26.76 -2.98
CA GLY A 116 37.50 26.28 -3.08
C GLY A 116 38.49 27.39 -3.45
N PHE A 117 39.77 27.11 -3.21
CA PHE A 117 40.90 27.90 -3.67
C PHE A 117 41.69 27.06 -4.68
N SER A 118 41.98 27.61 -5.86
CA SER A 118 42.76 26.94 -6.90
C SER A 118 43.95 27.80 -7.29
N GLN A 119 45.16 27.23 -7.27
CA GLN A 119 46.39 27.94 -7.61
C GLN A 119 47.22 27.13 -8.59
N GLU A 120 47.38 27.67 -9.79
CA GLU A 120 48.28 27.12 -10.81
C GLU A 120 49.70 27.66 -10.63
N LYS A 121 50.69 27.04 -11.31
CA LYS A 121 52.11 27.40 -11.15
C LYS A 121 52.33 28.89 -11.40
N MET A 122 52.90 29.56 -10.40
CA MET A 122 53.20 31.02 -10.40
C MET A 122 51.97 31.95 -10.45
N SER A 123 50.75 31.43 -10.26
CA SER A 123 49.52 32.23 -10.13
C SER A 123 49.33 32.74 -8.70
N LEU A 124 48.67 33.90 -8.55
CA LEU A 124 48.24 34.43 -7.24
C LEU A 124 47.01 33.69 -6.66
N GLY A 125 46.47 32.72 -7.40
CA GLY A 125 45.33 31.90 -7.00
C GLY A 125 43.99 32.44 -7.50
N ASN A 126 42.98 31.57 -7.41
CA ASN A 126 41.61 31.79 -7.82
C ASN A 126 40.67 31.28 -6.71
N ILE A 127 39.57 32.00 -6.51
CA ILE A 127 38.44 31.51 -5.72
C ILE A 127 37.52 30.78 -6.68
N VAL A 128 37.12 29.56 -6.35
CA VAL A 128 36.22 28.74 -7.16
C VAL A 128 34.96 28.46 -6.37
N LEU A 129 33.85 29.06 -6.80
CA LEU A 129 32.52 28.81 -6.25
C LEU A 129 31.78 27.88 -7.20
N SER A 130 31.45 26.68 -6.75
CA SER A 130 30.64 25.75 -7.54
C SER A 130 29.38 25.38 -6.77
N GLY A 131 28.35 25.01 -7.51
CA GLY A 131 27.07 24.67 -6.91
C GLY A 131 26.08 24.14 -7.92
N TYR A 132 24.85 24.01 -7.45
CA TYR A 132 23.78 23.39 -8.22
C TYR A 132 22.54 24.28 -8.29
N SER A 133 21.56 23.87 -9.10
CA SER A 133 20.19 24.36 -8.97
C SER A 133 19.62 24.08 -7.57
N PRO A 134 18.61 24.83 -7.11
CA PRO A 134 18.01 24.64 -5.78
C PRO A 134 17.50 23.21 -5.55
N THR A 135 17.16 22.47 -6.61
CA THR A 135 16.76 21.07 -6.54
C THR A 135 17.75 20.16 -5.81
N ILE A 136 19.03 20.51 -5.70
CA ILE A 136 20.01 19.76 -4.88
C ILE A 136 19.63 19.71 -3.39
N LEU A 137 18.89 20.71 -2.90
CA LEU A 137 18.43 20.76 -1.51
C LEU A 137 17.31 19.74 -1.24
N LEU A 138 16.68 19.20 -2.29
CA LEU A 138 15.74 18.09 -2.22
C LEU A 138 16.47 16.74 -2.30
N ASP A 139 17.72 16.71 -2.75
CA ASP A 139 18.54 15.51 -2.90
C ASP A 139 19.52 15.34 -1.73
N GLY A 140 18.97 15.37 -0.52
CA GLY A 140 19.70 15.24 0.74
C GLY A 140 19.90 13.80 1.20
N ALA A 141 19.70 13.55 2.50
CA ALA A 141 19.69 12.19 3.03
C ALA A 141 18.39 11.45 2.65
N GLN A 142 18.46 10.12 2.56
CA GLN A 142 17.29 9.27 2.39
C GLN A 142 16.31 9.48 3.55
N HIS A 143 15.01 9.45 3.22
CA HIS A 143 13.93 9.71 4.16
C HIS A 143 12.83 8.66 3.99
N ILE A 144 12.07 8.44 5.07
CA ILE A 144 10.88 7.58 5.07
C ILE A 144 9.70 8.40 5.59
N GLN A 145 8.67 8.53 4.76
CA GLN A 145 7.39 9.13 5.13
C GLN A 145 6.26 8.58 4.26
N SER A 146 5.01 8.89 4.63
CA SER A 146 3.81 8.44 3.93
C SER A 146 2.83 9.58 3.71
N PHE A 147 2.06 9.49 2.64
CA PHE A 147 1.01 10.43 2.28
C PHE A 147 -0.30 9.69 2.03
N GLY A 148 -1.41 10.33 2.41
CA GLY A 148 -2.74 9.73 2.35
C GLY A 148 -2.99 8.73 3.49
N GLY A 149 -3.48 7.54 3.15
CA GLY A 149 -3.80 6.48 4.10
C GLY A 149 -5.19 6.64 4.69
N SER A 150 -5.33 7.53 5.67
CA SER A 150 -6.63 7.80 6.30
C SER A 150 -7.61 8.50 5.34
N GLN A 151 -7.10 9.35 4.46
CA GLN A 151 -7.84 10.05 3.41
C GLN A 151 -7.03 10.06 2.11
N PRO A 152 -7.67 9.95 0.93
CA PRO A 152 -6.98 10.09 -0.33
C PRO A 152 -6.44 11.51 -0.54
N VAL A 153 -5.29 11.61 -1.20
CA VAL A 153 -4.67 12.89 -1.62
C VAL A 153 -4.47 12.90 -3.14
N ASN A 154 -4.06 14.03 -3.71
CA ASN A 154 -3.61 14.12 -5.10
C ASN A 154 -2.11 14.40 -5.18
N ILE A 155 -1.55 14.29 -6.37
CA ILE A 155 -0.11 14.45 -6.57
C ILE A 155 0.36 15.90 -6.32
N GLY A 156 -0.47 16.90 -6.63
CA GLY A 156 -0.16 18.30 -6.35
C GLY A 156 0.05 18.58 -4.85
N ILE A 157 -0.79 18.02 -3.99
CA ILE A 157 -0.66 18.12 -2.52
C ILE A 157 0.66 17.46 -2.09
N ILE A 158 0.94 16.22 -2.52
CA ILE A 158 2.19 15.53 -2.17
C ILE A 158 3.40 16.35 -2.61
N ALA A 159 3.41 16.87 -3.84
CA ALA A 159 4.51 17.66 -4.36
C ALA A 159 4.73 18.94 -3.55
N GLU A 160 3.65 19.66 -3.19
CA GLU A 160 3.70 20.84 -2.33
C GLU A 160 4.31 20.50 -0.96
N GLU A 161 3.88 19.39 -0.37
CA GLU A 161 4.32 18.96 0.95
C GLU A 161 5.77 18.48 1.00
N VAL A 162 6.24 17.82 -0.06
CA VAL A 162 7.63 17.36 -0.13
C VAL A 162 8.56 18.51 -0.50
N ILE A 163 8.17 19.38 -1.43
CA ILE A 163 8.99 20.52 -1.84
C ILE A 163 9.19 21.49 -0.68
N LYS A 164 8.15 21.79 0.12
CA LYS A 164 8.27 22.71 1.28
C LYS A 164 9.23 22.20 2.36
N GLN A 165 9.53 20.90 2.41
CA GLN A 165 10.46 20.32 3.39
C GLN A 165 11.93 20.61 3.04
N GLY A 166 12.28 20.67 1.74
CA GLY A 166 13.66 20.94 1.31
C GLY A 166 13.88 22.33 0.70
N LEU A 167 12.82 23.02 0.27
CA LEU A 167 12.91 24.33 -0.38
C LEU A 167 12.01 25.37 0.27
N ASP A 168 12.62 26.54 0.51
CA ASP A 168 11.93 27.73 1.00
C ASP A 168 11.38 28.56 -0.17
N LYS A 169 10.05 28.62 -0.29
CA LYS A 169 9.32 29.41 -1.30
C LYS A 169 9.59 30.91 -1.24
N SER A 170 10.11 31.43 -0.13
CA SER A 170 10.53 32.84 -0.04
C SER A 170 11.87 33.12 -0.73
N ARG A 171 12.65 32.06 -1.00
CA ARG A 171 14.00 32.15 -1.59
C ARG A 171 14.06 31.63 -3.03
N PHE A 172 13.19 30.68 -3.37
CA PHE A 172 13.17 30.02 -4.67
C PHE A 172 11.75 29.93 -5.24
N ASP A 173 11.63 30.22 -6.52
CA ASP A 173 10.35 30.19 -7.22
C ASP A 173 9.98 28.75 -7.58
N ILE A 174 8.75 28.37 -7.22
CA ILE A 174 8.22 27.03 -7.39
C ILE A 174 6.84 27.13 -8.02
N ARG A 175 6.61 26.35 -9.08
CA ARG A 175 5.31 26.20 -9.74
C ARG A 175 4.86 24.76 -9.65
N ILE A 176 3.72 24.57 -8.97
CA ILE A 176 3.00 23.29 -8.92
C ILE A 176 1.67 23.47 -9.65
N ASP A 177 1.52 22.78 -10.78
CA ASP A 177 0.31 22.84 -11.62
C ASP A 177 0.09 21.47 -12.25
N THR A 178 -0.39 20.54 -11.43
CA THR A 178 -0.57 19.14 -11.78
C THR A 178 -1.88 18.92 -12.55
N HIS A 179 -1.95 17.81 -13.25
CA HIS A 179 -3.19 17.37 -13.89
C HIS A 179 -4.19 16.77 -12.87
N ASP A 180 -3.69 16.22 -11.76
CA ASP A 180 -4.46 15.62 -10.66
C ASP A 180 -5.50 14.58 -11.13
N TYR A 181 -5.11 13.74 -12.08
CA TYR A 181 -5.99 12.72 -12.66
C TYR A 181 -6.38 11.58 -11.72
N SER A 182 -5.54 11.30 -10.71
CA SER A 182 -5.66 10.11 -9.86
C SER A 182 -5.81 10.48 -8.39
N GLN A 183 -6.70 9.76 -7.69
CA GLN A 183 -6.72 9.78 -6.22
C GLN A 183 -5.70 8.79 -5.67
N ILE A 184 -4.74 9.32 -4.90
CA ILE A 184 -3.68 8.56 -4.25
C ILE A 184 -4.17 8.17 -2.87
N ILE A 185 -4.61 6.92 -2.74
CA ILE A 185 -5.13 6.36 -1.49
C ILE A 185 -4.03 6.25 -0.44
N TYR A 186 -2.83 5.87 -0.85
CA TYR A 186 -1.65 5.76 0.00
C TYR A 186 -0.41 5.79 -0.89
N SER A 187 0.59 6.58 -0.52
CA SER A 187 1.92 6.54 -1.13
C SER A 187 3.00 6.73 -0.08
N SER A 188 4.17 6.15 -0.30
CA SER A 188 5.29 6.27 0.62
C SER A 188 6.57 6.63 -0.12
N GLN A 189 7.24 7.67 0.39
CA GLN A 189 8.65 7.91 0.15
C GLN A 189 9.39 6.93 1.04
N TYR A 190 10.04 5.91 0.45
CA TYR A 190 10.62 4.81 1.21
C TYR A 190 12.11 4.68 0.92
N ASP A 191 12.94 5.16 1.85
CA ASP A 191 14.40 5.15 1.75
C ASP A 191 14.90 5.88 0.49
N GLU A 192 14.25 7.02 0.19
CA GLU A 192 14.53 7.86 -0.97
C GLU A 192 14.78 9.29 -0.53
N THR A 193 15.53 10.07 -1.31
CA THR A 193 15.58 11.54 -1.16
C THR A 193 14.27 12.17 -1.64
N HIS A 194 14.00 13.41 -1.25
CA HIS A 194 12.80 14.11 -1.73
C HIS A 194 12.84 14.29 -3.25
N TYR A 195 14.02 14.56 -3.82
CA TYR A 195 14.20 14.66 -5.27
C TYR A 195 13.87 13.35 -5.97
N ASN A 196 14.43 12.22 -5.51
CA ASN A 196 14.16 10.91 -6.11
C ASN A 196 12.67 10.55 -6.06
N TYR A 197 12.01 10.81 -4.92
CA TYR A 197 10.58 10.59 -4.76
C TYR A 197 9.76 11.47 -5.72
N LEU A 198 10.05 12.77 -5.80
CA LEU A 198 9.35 13.68 -6.72
C LEU A 198 9.56 13.28 -8.18
N ALA A 199 10.78 12.95 -8.58
CA ALA A 199 11.10 12.52 -9.94
C ALA A 199 10.37 11.23 -10.33
N ARG A 200 10.40 10.22 -9.45
CA ARG A 200 9.67 8.96 -9.64
C ARG A 200 8.17 9.19 -9.73
N MET A 201 7.61 10.01 -8.84
CA MET A 201 6.18 10.28 -8.81
C MET A 201 5.73 11.12 -10.02
N ALA A 202 6.54 12.07 -10.48
CA ALA A 202 6.25 12.83 -11.70
C ALA A 202 6.15 11.91 -12.92
N GLU A 203 7.16 11.07 -13.14
CA GLU A 203 7.16 10.06 -14.21
C GLU A 203 5.98 9.09 -14.07
N ALA A 204 5.69 8.60 -12.85
CA ALA A 204 4.66 7.59 -12.64
C ALA A 204 3.23 8.12 -12.86
N TYR A 205 2.99 9.42 -12.62
CA TYR A 205 1.67 10.06 -12.73
C TYR A 205 1.49 10.96 -13.97
N GLY A 206 2.50 11.09 -14.85
CA GLY A 206 2.37 11.89 -16.07
C GLY A 206 2.65 13.38 -15.89
N GLU A 207 3.30 13.76 -14.79
CA GLU A 207 3.68 15.14 -14.51
C GLU A 207 5.12 15.41 -14.97
N GLN A 208 5.42 16.65 -15.31
CA GLN A 208 6.78 17.08 -15.68
C GLN A 208 7.48 17.64 -14.44
N PHE A 209 8.73 17.24 -14.23
CA PHE A 209 9.55 17.70 -13.11
C PHE A 209 10.92 18.17 -13.60
N TYR A 210 11.12 19.48 -13.62
CA TYR A 210 12.39 20.08 -14.07
C TYR A 210 12.57 21.50 -13.52
N TYR A 211 13.82 21.96 -13.49
CA TYR A 211 14.15 23.34 -13.17
C TYR A 211 14.46 24.10 -14.46
N ASP A 212 13.85 25.27 -14.68
CA ASP A 212 14.11 26.04 -15.92
C ASP A 212 15.35 26.95 -15.80
N GLY A 213 15.94 27.05 -14.62
CA GLY A 213 17.02 27.97 -14.27
C GLY A 213 16.62 29.02 -13.25
N GLU A 214 15.32 29.30 -13.10
CA GLU A 214 14.78 30.25 -12.13
C GLU A 214 13.64 29.62 -11.33
N VAL A 215 12.71 28.92 -12.00
CA VAL A 215 11.54 28.30 -11.41
C VAL A 215 11.62 26.77 -11.47
N LEU A 216 11.31 26.12 -10.34
CA LEU A 216 11.09 24.67 -10.27
C LEU A 216 9.66 24.34 -10.68
N HIS A 217 9.51 23.55 -11.74
CA HIS A 217 8.20 23.12 -12.25
C HIS A 217 7.91 21.69 -11.82
N PHE A 218 6.72 21.48 -11.27
CA PHE A 218 6.13 20.17 -11.03
C PHE A 218 4.70 20.17 -11.59
N GLY A 219 4.43 19.38 -12.64
CA GLY A 219 3.11 19.30 -13.27
C GLY A 219 3.12 19.52 -14.79
N LYS A 220 2.10 20.18 -15.31
CA LYS A 220 1.97 20.58 -16.71
C LYS A 220 3.15 21.44 -17.17
N LEU A 221 3.56 21.26 -18.42
CA LEU A 221 4.45 22.24 -19.07
C LEU A 221 3.81 23.64 -19.03
N PRO A 222 4.58 24.69 -18.71
CA PRO A 222 4.07 26.05 -18.73
C PRO A 222 3.68 26.46 -20.17
N LEU A 223 2.87 27.52 -20.27
CA LEU A 223 2.54 28.10 -21.57
C LEU A 223 3.82 28.54 -22.29
N GLN A 224 3.95 28.12 -23.54
CA GLN A 224 5.15 28.32 -24.34
C GLN A 224 5.26 29.78 -24.83
N ASN A 225 6.48 30.30 -24.79
CA ASN A 225 6.82 31.62 -25.32
C ASN A 225 6.96 31.59 -26.85
N LYS A 226 7.06 32.76 -27.52
CA LYS A 226 7.49 32.82 -28.92
C LYS A 226 8.85 32.10 -29.07
N PRO A 227 9.05 31.29 -30.13
CA PRO A 227 10.32 30.59 -30.34
C PRO A 227 11.49 31.55 -30.53
N ILE A 228 12.62 31.23 -29.92
CA ILE A 228 13.91 31.88 -30.22
C ILE A 228 14.42 31.37 -31.58
N LYS A 229 14.87 32.26 -32.45
CA LYS A 229 15.41 31.86 -33.77
C LYS A 229 16.88 31.47 -33.69
N LEU A 230 17.17 30.23 -34.04
CA LEU A 230 18.51 29.68 -34.19
C LEU A 230 18.78 29.43 -35.67
N ILE A 231 19.63 30.26 -36.26
CA ILE A 231 19.94 30.32 -37.68
C ILE A 231 21.33 29.72 -37.89
N TYR A 232 21.38 28.60 -38.60
CA TYR A 232 22.62 27.90 -38.92
C TYR A 232 23.61 28.80 -39.67
N GLY A 233 24.87 28.81 -39.22
CA GLY A 233 25.93 29.65 -39.79
C GLY A 233 25.87 31.11 -39.36
N SER A 234 24.93 31.48 -38.47
CA SER A 234 24.81 32.82 -37.91
C SER A 234 24.95 32.81 -36.39
N ASN A 235 23.92 32.35 -35.66
CA ASN A 235 23.93 32.27 -34.20
C ASN A 235 23.82 30.83 -33.67
N ALA A 236 23.74 29.85 -34.58
CA ALA A 236 23.86 28.43 -34.29
C ALA A 236 24.84 27.77 -35.27
N ASN A 237 25.70 26.90 -34.78
CA ASN A 237 26.68 26.16 -35.57
C ASN A 237 26.74 24.70 -35.10
N ASP A 238 27.50 23.87 -35.81
CA ASP A 238 27.69 22.45 -35.47
C ASP A 238 26.39 21.67 -35.23
N VAL A 239 25.32 22.04 -35.94
CA VAL A 239 23.98 21.49 -35.72
C VAL A 239 23.97 20.01 -36.11
N LYS A 240 23.69 19.16 -35.13
CA LYS A 240 23.57 17.71 -35.26
C LYS A 240 22.11 17.31 -35.07
N VAL A 241 21.56 16.61 -36.05
CA VAL A 241 20.20 16.06 -36.02
C VAL A 241 20.30 14.55 -35.92
N GLU A 242 19.67 13.96 -34.92
CA GLU A 242 19.74 12.52 -34.67
C GLU A 242 18.35 11.89 -34.57
N LEU A 243 18.21 10.73 -35.21
CA LEU A 243 17.05 9.85 -35.09
C LEU A 243 17.51 8.59 -34.34
N LYS A 244 16.90 8.33 -33.18
CA LYS A 244 17.24 7.19 -32.32
C LYS A 244 16.13 6.14 -32.39
N ALA A 245 16.53 4.88 -32.45
CA ALA A 245 15.61 3.76 -32.32
C ALA A 245 15.42 3.45 -30.82
N LEU A 246 14.21 3.67 -30.30
CA LEU A 246 13.88 3.50 -28.88
C LEU A 246 12.64 2.62 -28.68
N HIS A 247 12.55 1.95 -27.53
CA HIS A 247 11.36 1.16 -27.21
C HIS A 247 10.27 2.05 -26.62
N ILE A 248 9.23 2.33 -27.41
CA ILE A 248 8.13 3.25 -27.06
C ILE A 248 6.78 2.54 -26.88
N LYS A 249 6.80 1.25 -26.55
CA LYS A 249 5.58 0.44 -26.41
C LYS A 249 5.47 -0.18 -25.01
N PRO A 250 5.44 0.63 -23.93
CA PRO A 250 5.08 0.10 -22.62
C PRO A 250 3.66 -0.45 -22.67
N GLN A 251 3.44 -1.56 -21.98
CA GLN A 251 2.10 -2.11 -21.77
C GLN A 251 1.91 -2.34 -20.27
N PHE A 252 1.17 -1.46 -19.61
CA PHE A 252 0.98 -1.56 -18.16
C PHE A 252 -0.29 -2.31 -17.79
N TYR A 253 -0.22 -3.03 -16.68
CA TYR A 253 -1.38 -3.61 -16.02
C TYR A 253 -1.32 -3.38 -14.51
N GLY A 254 -2.48 -3.46 -13.88
CA GLY A 254 -2.64 -3.37 -12.43
C GLY A 254 -3.73 -4.32 -11.94
N TYR A 255 -4.01 -4.27 -10.64
CA TYR A 255 -5.07 -5.07 -10.03
C TYR A 255 -5.70 -4.29 -8.88
N ASN A 256 -7.01 -4.05 -8.98
CA ASN A 256 -7.79 -3.51 -7.88
C ASN A 256 -8.34 -4.66 -7.04
N SER A 257 -7.75 -4.84 -5.85
CA SER A 257 -8.13 -5.95 -4.97
C SER A 257 -9.47 -5.75 -4.26
N SER A 258 -9.97 -4.52 -4.12
CA SER A 258 -11.28 -4.28 -3.51
C SER A 258 -12.41 -4.70 -4.47
N LYS A 259 -12.22 -4.49 -5.78
CA LYS A 259 -13.19 -4.86 -6.81
C LYS A 259 -12.95 -6.22 -7.46
N ASN A 260 -11.83 -6.88 -7.16
CA ASN A 260 -11.34 -8.05 -7.89
C ASN A 260 -11.28 -7.81 -9.40
N GLU A 261 -10.61 -6.73 -9.80
CA GLU A 261 -10.60 -6.26 -11.19
C GLU A 261 -9.17 -6.12 -11.70
N LYS A 262 -8.87 -6.76 -12.84
CA LYS A 262 -7.62 -6.54 -13.56
C LYS A 262 -7.70 -5.21 -14.30
N LEU A 263 -6.78 -4.32 -13.98
CA LEU A 263 -6.65 -3.03 -14.63
C LEU A 263 -5.67 -3.15 -15.81
N ALA A 264 -6.02 -2.55 -16.93
CA ALA A 264 -5.20 -2.55 -18.14
C ALA A 264 -5.48 -1.29 -18.96
N SER A 265 -4.49 -0.86 -19.72
CA SER A 265 -4.58 0.24 -20.67
C SER A 265 -4.52 -0.26 -22.12
N GLY A 266 -5.08 0.55 -23.02
CA GLY A 266 -4.90 0.38 -24.47
C GLY A 266 -3.56 0.93 -24.95
N SER A 267 -3.40 1.11 -26.26
CA SER A 267 -2.25 1.82 -26.83
C SER A 267 -2.32 3.32 -26.51
N THR A 268 -1.20 3.91 -26.10
CA THR A 268 -1.08 5.34 -25.74
C THR A 268 -0.10 6.04 -26.67
N PRO A 269 -0.44 6.23 -27.97
CA PRO A 269 0.47 6.85 -28.94
C PRO A 269 0.71 8.33 -28.62
N ILE A 270 1.92 8.79 -28.89
CA ILE A 270 2.35 10.17 -28.69
C ILE A 270 2.30 10.92 -30.03
N GLN A 271 1.77 12.14 -30.00
CA GLN A 271 1.64 12.97 -31.19
C GLN A 271 2.85 13.88 -31.32
N HIS A 272 3.52 13.79 -32.47
CA HIS A 272 4.57 14.72 -32.87
C HIS A 272 4.06 15.67 -33.96
N VAL A 273 4.38 16.96 -33.83
CA VAL A 273 3.95 18.01 -34.76
C VAL A 273 4.95 18.21 -35.91
N GLY A 274 6.25 18.27 -35.60
CA GLY A 274 7.30 18.45 -36.62
C GLY A 274 7.43 17.26 -37.57
N ASP A 275 7.56 17.52 -38.87
CA ASP A 275 7.49 16.49 -39.92
C ASP A 275 8.53 15.38 -39.73
N LEU A 276 9.80 15.74 -39.51
CA LEU A 276 10.87 14.76 -39.34
C LEU A 276 10.69 13.95 -38.05
N ALA A 277 10.28 14.58 -36.95
CA ALA A 277 10.02 13.90 -35.69
C ALA A 277 8.84 12.93 -35.81
N LYS A 278 7.78 13.34 -36.51
CA LYS A 278 6.61 12.50 -36.82
C LYS A 278 6.98 11.30 -37.69
N THR A 279 7.79 11.51 -38.73
CA THR A 279 8.31 10.42 -39.57
C THR A 279 9.21 9.48 -38.78
N ALA A 280 10.09 10.02 -37.93
CA ALA A 280 10.97 9.22 -37.09
C ALA A 280 10.19 8.35 -36.09
N TYR A 281 9.20 8.93 -35.41
CA TYR A 281 8.28 8.20 -34.54
C TYR A 281 7.52 7.09 -35.29
N GLY A 282 7.03 7.40 -36.50
CA GLY A 282 6.38 6.43 -37.39
C GLY A 282 7.29 5.26 -37.79
N ASN A 283 8.54 5.55 -38.17
CA ASN A 283 9.53 4.54 -38.52
C ASN A 283 9.93 3.70 -37.31
N ASN A 284 10.07 4.31 -36.14
CA ASN A 284 10.44 3.63 -34.90
C ASN A 284 9.41 2.57 -34.48
N ASN A 285 8.11 2.80 -34.76
CA ASN A 285 7.04 1.83 -34.48
C ASN A 285 7.26 0.46 -35.14
N GLY A 286 8.00 0.39 -36.25
CA GLY A 286 8.32 -0.87 -36.95
C GLY A 286 9.53 -1.62 -36.39
N ILE A 287 10.38 -0.94 -35.61
CA ILE A 287 11.67 -1.48 -35.13
C ILE A 287 11.45 -2.43 -33.96
N PHE A 288 10.91 -1.92 -32.85
CA PHE A 288 10.60 -2.71 -31.67
C PHE A 288 9.13 -3.15 -31.72
N LYS A 289 8.91 -4.44 -32.01
CA LYS A 289 7.56 -4.98 -32.21
C LYS A 289 6.87 -5.39 -30.92
N THR A 290 7.62 -5.97 -29.98
CA THR A 290 7.10 -6.55 -28.74
C THR A 290 6.76 -5.47 -27.71
N PRO A 291 5.50 -5.37 -27.24
CA PRO A 291 5.17 -4.51 -26.10
C PRO A 291 5.91 -4.95 -24.83
N ALA A 292 6.35 -3.97 -24.03
CA ALA A 292 6.99 -4.23 -22.74
C ALA A 292 5.91 -4.37 -21.66
N LEU A 293 5.39 -5.59 -21.49
CA LEU A 293 4.35 -5.88 -20.49
C LEU A 293 4.94 -5.80 -19.07
N GLN A 294 4.45 -4.86 -18.27
CA GLN A 294 4.93 -4.60 -16.91
C GLN A 294 3.79 -4.21 -15.98
N VAL A 295 4.00 -4.36 -14.67
CA VAL A 295 3.07 -3.80 -13.68
C VAL A 295 3.23 -2.28 -13.70
N ALA A 296 2.12 -1.54 -13.66
CA ALA A 296 2.16 -0.07 -13.57
C ALA A 296 3.03 0.36 -12.37
N PRO A 297 3.83 1.44 -12.47
CA PRO A 297 4.71 1.93 -11.39
C PRO A 297 3.96 2.68 -10.27
N ILE A 298 2.64 2.49 -10.18
CA ILE A 298 1.75 3.10 -9.18
C ILE A 298 0.79 2.07 -8.60
N LYS A 299 0.20 2.34 -7.44
CA LYS A 299 -0.99 1.60 -6.97
C LYS A 299 -2.25 2.15 -7.67
N ALA A 300 -2.47 1.69 -8.90
CA ALA A 300 -3.64 2.07 -9.69
C ALA A 300 -4.95 1.60 -9.03
N SER A 301 -5.96 2.46 -9.02
CA SER A 301 -7.32 2.15 -8.55
C SER A 301 -8.29 1.93 -9.71
N THR A 302 -8.00 2.53 -10.87
CA THR A 302 -8.82 2.51 -12.08
C THR A 302 -8.00 2.22 -13.34
N HIS A 303 -8.66 1.88 -14.44
CA HIS A 303 -8.03 1.73 -15.75
C HIS A 303 -7.35 3.02 -16.23
N LEU A 304 -7.93 4.18 -15.92
CA LEU A 304 -7.38 5.50 -16.29
C LEU A 304 -6.03 5.75 -15.61
N ASP A 305 -5.86 5.36 -14.34
CA ASP A 305 -4.57 5.50 -13.66
C ASP A 305 -3.45 4.74 -14.41
N VAL A 306 -3.75 3.53 -14.88
CA VAL A 306 -2.82 2.72 -15.68
C VAL A 306 -2.54 3.39 -17.02
N GLU A 307 -3.56 3.94 -17.68
CA GLU A 307 -3.43 4.63 -18.96
C GLU A 307 -2.56 5.89 -18.86
N TYR A 308 -2.77 6.73 -17.84
CA TYR A 308 -1.98 7.94 -17.63
C TYR A 308 -0.51 7.60 -17.34
N SER A 309 -0.27 6.61 -16.49
CA SER A 309 1.09 6.14 -16.19
C SER A 309 1.78 5.58 -17.44
N GLN A 310 1.09 4.78 -18.25
CA GLN A 310 1.64 4.26 -19.50
C GLN A 310 1.91 5.37 -20.52
N LYS A 311 1.00 6.34 -20.63
CA LYS A 311 1.16 7.49 -21.52
C LYS A 311 2.36 8.35 -21.11
N SER A 312 2.61 8.49 -19.80
CA SER A 312 3.79 9.18 -19.28
C SER A 312 5.08 8.55 -19.77
N THR A 313 5.27 7.25 -19.50
CA THR A 313 6.48 6.51 -19.92
C THR A 313 6.61 6.43 -21.44
N ALA A 314 5.50 6.26 -22.18
CA ALA A 314 5.55 6.32 -23.63
C ALA A 314 5.97 7.72 -24.12
N GLY A 315 5.49 8.79 -23.47
CA GLY A 315 5.79 10.18 -23.76
C GLY A 315 7.25 10.54 -23.54
N SER A 316 7.79 10.23 -22.37
CA SER A 316 9.16 10.55 -21.99
C SER A 316 10.21 9.83 -22.84
N GLU A 317 9.92 8.61 -23.29
CA GLU A 317 10.76 7.85 -24.25
C GLU A 317 10.57 8.33 -25.69
N ALA A 318 9.34 8.67 -26.11
CA ALA A 318 9.04 9.08 -27.48
C ALA A 318 9.73 10.39 -27.88
N VAL A 319 9.87 11.33 -26.95
CA VAL A 319 10.52 12.61 -27.23
C VAL A 319 12.01 12.46 -27.53
N GLU A 320 12.65 11.37 -27.09
CA GLU A 320 14.07 11.12 -27.33
C GLU A 320 14.36 10.50 -28.71
N ILE A 321 13.34 10.08 -29.47
CA ILE A 321 13.51 9.54 -30.83
C ILE A 321 14.13 10.59 -31.76
N PHE A 322 13.81 11.85 -31.55
CA PHE A 322 14.30 12.97 -32.36
C PHE A 322 14.99 13.98 -31.45
N THR A 323 16.30 14.14 -31.63
CA THR A 323 17.10 15.14 -30.90
C THR A 323 17.87 16.01 -31.85
N VAL A 324 17.96 17.31 -31.53
CA VAL A 324 18.78 18.29 -32.24
C VAL A 324 19.73 18.92 -31.22
N SER A 325 21.02 18.94 -31.52
CA SER A 325 22.02 19.62 -30.72
C SER A 325 22.88 20.54 -31.58
N GLY A 326 23.62 21.46 -30.97
CA GLY A 326 24.54 22.34 -31.66
C GLY A 326 25.21 23.34 -30.73
N SER A 327 26.15 24.11 -31.28
CA SER A 327 26.75 25.26 -30.61
C SER A 327 25.92 26.52 -30.92
N THR A 328 25.91 27.49 -30.00
CA THR A 328 25.14 28.73 -30.18
C THR A 328 25.84 29.92 -29.52
N THR A 329 25.56 31.11 -30.06
CA THR A 329 25.96 32.40 -29.49
C THR A 329 24.80 33.13 -28.83
N VAL A 330 23.61 32.51 -28.76
CA VAL A 330 22.45 33.04 -28.05
C VAL A 330 22.52 32.62 -26.56
N PRO A 331 22.61 33.58 -25.62
CA PRO A 331 22.88 33.27 -24.21
C PRO A 331 21.63 33.05 -23.35
N PHE A 332 20.45 32.92 -23.96
CA PHE A 332 19.16 32.88 -23.26
C PHE A 332 18.40 31.55 -23.41
N LEU A 333 19.01 30.53 -24.03
CA LEU A 333 18.41 29.19 -24.09
C LEU A 333 18.42 28.55 -22.70
N HIS A 334 17.37 27.83 -22.35
CA HIS A 334 17.25 27.12 -21.08
C HIS A 334 16.27 25.94 -21.19
N PRO A 335 16.33 24.93 -20.32
CA PRO A 335 15.37 23.83 -20.33
C PRO A 335 13.92 24.32 -20.30
N GLY A 336 13.10 23.75 -21.17
CA GLY A 336 11.68 24.09 -21.33
C GLY A 336 11.38 25.25 -22.28
N CYS A 337 12.37 26.03 -22.74
CA CYS A 337 12.13 27.06 -23.76
C CYS A 337 12.06 26.45 -25.16
N ILE A 338 11.35 27.12 -26.08
CA ILE A 338 11.24 26.68 -27.48
C ILE A 338 12.09 27.54 -28.42
N ALA A 339 12.61 26.90 -29.46
CA ALA A 339 13.43 27.54 -30.48
C ALA A 339 13.06 27.03 -31.88
N ASP A 340 13.02 27.93 -32.85
CA ASP A 340 12.91 27.60 -34.27
C ASP A 340 14.32 27.46 -34.85
N ILE A 341 14.62 26.30 -35.43
CA ILE A 341 15.86 26.07 -36.16
C ILE A 341 15.65 26.42 -37.63
N GLU A 342 16.48 27.30 -38.16
CA GLU A 342 16.61 27.54 -39.59
C GLU A 342 17.92 26.95 -40.11
N MET A 343 17.82 26.10 -41.13
CA MET A 343 18.97 25.43 -41.75
C MET A 343 19.25 26.05 -43.11
N ARG A 344 20.53 26.02 -43.52
CA ARG A 344 20.96 26.50 -44.83
C ARG A 344 20.34 25.64 -45.94
N LYS A 345 19.83 26.29 -46.98
CA LYS A 345 19.33 25.60 -48.19
C LYS A 345 20.52 25.00 -48.96
N PRO A 346 20.39 23.78 -49.51
CA PRO A 346 21.37 23.26 -50.47
C PRO A 346 21.59 24.28 -51.60
N ASP A 347 22.85 24.56 -51.92
CA ASP A 347 23.28 25.44 -53.02
C ASP A 347 22.92 26.94 -52.89
N SER A 348 22.51 27.43 -51.72
CA SER A 348 22.26 28.86 -51.47
C SER A 348 22.89 29.33 -50.16
N ASN A 349 23.08 30.65 -50.03
CA ASN A 349 23.45 31.30 -48.77
C ASN A 349 22.21 31.58 -47.88
N GLU A 350 21.01 31.30 -48.36
CA GLU A 350 19.77 31.49 -47.61
C GLU A 350 19.50 30.33 -46.64
N THR A 351 18.85 30.65 -45.52
CA THR A 351 18.28 29.67 -44.60
C THR A 351 16.79 29.49 -44.85
N SER A 352 16.26 28.35 -44.41
CA SER A 352 14.83 28.07 -44.36
C SER A 352 14.49 27.39 -43.04
N TYR A 353 13.26 27.60 -42.57
CA TYR A 353 12.73 26.90 -41.41
C TYR A 353 12.90 25.39 -41.57
N PHE A 354 13.45 24.76 -40.54
CA PHE A 354 13.64 23.32 -40.46
C PHE A 354 12.65 22.70 -39.48
N THR A 355 12.73 23.08 -38.20
CA THR A 355 11.86 22.50 -37.16
C THR A 355 11.84 23.37 -35.91
N LYS A 356 10.82 23.17 -35.08
CA LYS A 356 10.69 23.76 -33.75
C LYS A 356 11.11 22.73 -32.70
N ILE A 357 12.03 23.11 -31.83
CA ILE A 357 12.52 22.27 -30.74
C ILE A 357 12.22 22.88 -29.38
N MET A 358 12.11 22.02 -28.37
CA MET A 358 12.14 22.39 -26.96
C MET A 358 13.51 22.05 -26.40
N ILE A 359 14.17 23.03 -25.80
CA ILE A 359 15.50 22.86 -25.22
C ILE A 359 15.39 21.98 -23.98
N THR A 360 16.24 20.97 -23.88
CA THR A 360 16.35 20.05 -22.73
C THR A 360 17.68 20.21 -22.01
N GLU A 361 18.75 20.55 -22.74
CA GLU A 361 20.07 20.83 -22.17
C GLU A 361 20.60 22.16 -22.72
N ALA A 362 21.30 22.91 -21.87
CA ALA A 362 22.03 24.10 -22.30
C ALA A 362 23.34 24.22 -21.51
N VAL A 363 24.42 24.63 -22.19
CA VAL A 363 25.70 24.96 -21.56
C VAL A 363 26.03 26.40 -21.91
N HIS A 364 26.46 27.15 -20.90
CA HIS A 364 26.84 28.55 -21.01
C HIS A 364 28.25 28.73 -20.44
N GLU A 365 29.14 29.33 -21.22
CA GLU A 365 30.47 29.74 -20.79
C GLU A 365 30.68 31.22 -21.12
N ILE A 366 31.08 32.00 -20.10
CA ILE A 366 31.28 33.44 -20.19
C ILE A 366 32.65 33.80 -19.59
N ASP A 367 33.49 34.50 -20.36
CA ASP A 367 34.81 34.97 -19.94
C ASP A 367 34.80 36.37 -19.30
N THR A 368 35.96 36.84 -18.82
CA THR A 368 36.13 38.16 -18.17
C THR A 368 35.60 39.36 -18.96
N ILE A 369 35.64 39.30 -20.29
CA ILE A 369 35.33 40.43 -21.17
C ILE A 369 33.91 40.36 -21.74
N GLY A 370 33.26 39.21 -21.56
CA GLY A 370 31.88 38.95 -21.94
C GLY A 370 31.75 38.10 -23.20
N HIS A 371 32.80 37.42 -23.66
CA HIS A 371 32.63 36.45 -24.74
C HIS A 371 31.79 35.28 -24.24
N TYR A 372 30.76 34.97 -25.00
CA TYR A 372 29.85 33.87 -24.71
C TYR A 372 30.04 32.74 -25.72
N THR A 373 30.15 31.52 -25.22
CA THR A 373 29.97 30.30 -26.00
C THR A 373 28.95 29.42 -25.32
N GLY A 374 28.04 28.86 -26.10
CA GLY A 374 27.08 27.90 -25.57
C GLY A 374 26.85 26.71 -26.49
N SER A 375 26.20 25.72 -25.93
CA SER A 375 25.67 24.57 -26.66
C SER A 375 24.29 24.23 -26.16
N PHE A 376 23.49 23.60 -27.01
CA PHE A 376 22.14 23.16 -26.65
C PHE A 376 21.88 21.75 -27.14
N GLU A 377 20.94 21.08 -26.47
CA GLU A 377 20.22 19.92 -26.98
C GLU A 377 18.72 20.17 -26.81
N GLY A 378 17.93 19.74 -27.77
CA GLY A 378 16.49 19.82 -27.71
C GLY A 378 15.79 18.69 -28.42
N ILE A 379 14.55 18.47 -28.01
CA ILE A 379 13.61 17.50 -28.57
C ILE A 379 12.59 18.21 -29.47
N ALA A 380 11.77 17.45 -30.19
CA ALA A 380 10.63 18.05 -30.89
C ALA A 380 9.72 18.79 -29.92
N ALA A 381 9.35 20.04 -30.24
CA ALA A 381 8.39 20.80 -29.45
C ALA A 381 6.96 20.25 -29.63
N ASP A 382 6.03 20.77 -28.81
CA ASP A 382 4.59 20.55 -28.93
C ASP A 382 4.14 19.08 -28.74
N THR A 383 4.96 18.24 -28.09
CA THR A 383 4.63 16.85 -27.72
C THR A 383 3.89 16.76 -26.37
N GLY A 384 4.10 17.74 -25.49
CA GLY A 384 3.57 17.77 -24.12
C GLY A 384 4.44 17.05 -23.08
N PHE A 385 5.58 16.50 -23.48
CA PHE A 385 6.47 15.71 -22.61
C PHE A 385 7.92 16.21 -22.67
N LEU A 386 8.63 16.04 -21.56
CA LEU A 386 10.08 16.13 -21.47
C LEU A 386 10.67 14.73 -21.33
N PRO A 387 11.99 14.59 -21.56
CA PRO A 387 12.68 13.35 -21.26
C PRO A 387 12.57 12.99 -19.77
N LYS A 388 12.60 11.69 -19.48
CA LYS A 388 12.45 11.15 -18.14
C LYS A 388 13.52 11.73 -17.18
N PRO A 389 13.14 12.20 -15.98
CA PRO A 389 14.10 12.62 -14.96
C PRO A 389 14.87 11.41 -14.41
N GLU A 390 16.08 11.64 -13.90
CA GLU A 390 16.87 10.56 -13.30
C GLU A 390 16.35 10.22 -11.90
N PHE A 391 16.02 8.94 -11.68
CA PHE A 391 15.64 8.41 -10.37
C PHE A 391 15.89 6.90 -10.27
N THR A 392 15.94 6.42 -9.04
CA THR A 392 16.03 5.01 -8.66
C THR A 392 14.69 4.54 -8.10
N ILE A 393 14.32 3.28 -8.36
CA ILE A 393 13.07 2.72 -7.83
C ILE A 393 13.36 2.12 -6.45
N PRO A 394 12.62 2.52 -5.40
CA PRO A 394 12.81 1.99 -4.05
C PRO A 394 12.30 0.56 -3.95
N ILE A 395 12.95 -0.25 -3.11
CA ILE A 395 12.55 -1.63 -2.84
C ILE A 395 12.14 -1.74 -1.37
N ALA A 396 10.84 -1.85 -1.14
CA ALA A 396 10.28 -1.99 0.19
C ALA A 396 10.51 -3.40 0.77
N GLN A 397 11.10 -3.46 1.96
CA GLN A 397 11.32 -4.70 2.70
C GLN A 397 10.19 -4.93 3.72
N PRO A 398 9.89 -6.19 4.09
CA PRO A 398 8.93 -6.48 5.14
C PRO A 398 9.24 -5.75 6.45
N GLN A 399 8.22 -5.19 7.09
CA GLN A 399 8.34 -4.38 8.29
C GLN A 399 7.26 -4.73 9.31
N ILE A 400 7.56 -4.47 10.57
CA ILE A 400 6.58 -4.58 11.64
C ILE A 400 5.67 -3.34 11.64
N ALA A 401 4.40 -3.55 11.94
CA ALA A 401 3.43 -2.49 12.16
C ALA A 401 2.46 -2.86 13.28
N THR A 402 1.80 -1.86 13.86
CA THR A 402 0.73 -2.04 14.84
C THR A 402 -0.63 -1.86 14.17
N VAL A 403 -1.59 -2.74 14.48
CA VAL A 403 -2.98 -2.61 13.99
C VAL A 403 -3.67 -1.47 14.72
N ILE A 404 -4.16 -0.48 13.97
CA ILE A 404 -4.85 0.70 14.50
C ILE A 404 -6.37 0.59 14.35
N SER A 405 -6.84 -0.07 13.30
CA SER A 405 -8.26 -0.32 13.09
C SER A 405 -8.48 -1.60 12.29
N ASN A 406 -9.51 -2.37 12.66
CA ASN A 406 -10.04 -3.49 11.90
C ASN A 406 -11.50 -3.23 11.45
N ALA A 407 -11.99 -1.99 11.59
CA ALA A 407 -13.34 -1.57 11.23
C ALA A 407 -13.41 -1.17 9.74
N ASP A 408 -13.16 -2.13 8.85
CA ASP A 408 -13.22 -1.91 7.40
C ASP A 408 -14.66 -1.68 6.91
N SER A 409 -14.94 -0.46 6.43
CA SER A 409 -16.26 -0.06 5.96
C SER A 409 -16.75 -0.81 4.72
N GLU A 410 -15.83 -1.42 3.94
CA GLU A 410 -16.18 -2.26 2.78
C GLU A 410 -16.40 -3.73 3.19
N GLY A 411 -16.17 -4.09 4.45
CA GLY A 411 -16.40 -5.45 4.95
C GLY A 411 -15.48 -6.53 4.34
N GLN A 412 -14.27 -6.17 3.89
CA GLN A 412 -13.38 -7.07 3.17
C GLN A 412 -12.33 -7.76 4.05
N GLY A 413 -12.44 -7.64 5.38
CA GLY A 413 -11.47 -8.21 6.32
C GLY A 413 -10.09 -7.56 6.24
N ARG A 414 -10.03 -6.29 5.83
CA ARG A 414 -8.80 -5.51 5.79
C ARG A 414 -8.53 -4.86 7.15
N VAL A 415 -7.28 -4.50 7.39
CA VAL A 415 -6.88 -3.76 8.59
C VAL A 415 -6.13 -2.50 8.21
N GLN A 416 -6.23 -1.47 9.03
CA GLN A 416 -5.39 -0.29 8.98
C GLN A 416 -4.27 -0.45 10.00
N VAL A 417 -3.03 -0.22 9.56
CA VAL A 417 -1.85 -0.38 10.41
C VAL A 417 -1.05 0.92 10.47
N ARG A 418 -0.18 1.02 11.46
CA ARG A 418 0.81 2.09 11.60
C ARG A 418 2.19 1.48 11.73
N PHE A 419 3.08 1.82 10.81
CA PHE A 419 4.48 1.47 10.91
C PHE A 419 5.18 2.26 12.01
N ASP A 420 6.28 1.75 12.56
CA ASP A 420 6.99 2.40 13.68
C ASP A 420 7.55 3.80 13.33
N TRP A 421 7.83 4.05 12.05
CA TRP A 421 8.27 5.36 11.55
C TRP A 421 7.12 6.34 11.29
N GLN A 422 5.85 5.91 11.34
CA GLN A 422 4.68 6.78 11.23
C GLN A 422 4.27 7.29 12.62
N MET A 423 4.29 8.61 12.83
CA MET A 423 3.92 9.21 14.12
C MET A 423 2.40 9.26 14.30
N ASN A 424 1.71 10.02 13.44
CA ASN A 424 0.25 10.20 13.48
C ASN A 424 -0.46 9.63 12.23
N ASP A 425 0.30 9.31 11.20
CA ASP A 425 -0.22 8.74 9.97
C ASP A 425 -0.43 7.23 10.09
N THR A 426 -1.18 6.69 9.13
CA THR A 426 -1.52 5.27 9.05
C THR A 426 -1.53 4.85 7.59
N THR A 427 -1.52 3.54 7.34
CA THR A 427 -1.86 3.04 6.02
C THR A 427 -3.34 3.32 5.70
N HIS A 428 -3.74 3.08 4.46
CA HIS A 428 -5.16 2.77 4.20
C HIS A 428 -5.48 1.36 4.76
N PHE A 429 -6.75 0.97 4.75
CA PHE A 429 -7.09 -0.46 4.91
C PHE A 429 -6.35 -1.32 3.89
N ILE A 430 -5.57 -2.27 4.39
CA ILE A 430 -4.71 -3.19 3.64
C ILE A 430 -5.14 -4.64 3.86
N ARG A 431 -4.91 -5.48 2.84
CA ARG A 431 -5.33 -6.89 2.88
C ARG A 431 -4.52 -7.69 3.89
N MET A 432 -5.16 -8.72 4.44
CA MET A 432 -4.54 -9.77 5.23
C MET A 432 -4.18 -10.96 4.34
N MET A 433 -3.00 -11.54 4.53
CA MET A 433 -2.65 -12.86 4.03
C MET A 433 -3.21 -13.90 5.00
N SER A 434 -4.09 -14.77 4.51
CA SER A 434 -4.59 -15.92 5.25
C SER A 434 -3.87 -17.19 4.82
N PRO A 435 -3.66 -18.18 5.72
CA PRO A 435 -3.13 -19.51 5.37
C PRO A 435 -3.95 -20.22 4.29
N ASP A 436 -5.26 -19.97 4.28
CA ASP A 436 -6.21 -20.47 3.31
C ASP A 436 -7.35 -19.45 3.15
N ALA A 437 -7.65 -19.05 1.93
CA ALA A 437 -8.70 -18.08 1.61
C ALA A 437 -9.25 -18.31 0.20
N GLY A 438 -10.56 -18.17 0.04
CA GLY A 438 -11.21 -18.24 -1.26
C GLY A 438 -12.72 -18.18 -1.19
N GLY A 439 -13.34 -18.55 -2.31
CA GLY A 439 -14.78 -18.77 -2.46
C GLY A 439 -15.04 -19.91 -3.43
N THR A 440 -16.24 -20.48 -3.37
CA THR A 440 -16.76 -21.51 -4.28
C THR A 440 -18.23 -21.22 -4.61
N ASP A 441 -18.83 -22.00 -5.50
CA ASP A 441 -20.26 -21.91 -5.82
C ASP A 441 -21.17 -22.18 -4.59
N GLN A 442 -20.65 -22.88 -3.57
CA GLN A 442 -21.39 -23.20 -2.34
C GLN A 442 -21.09 -22.23 -1.19
N VAL A 443 -19.87 -21.69 -1.15
CA VAL A 443 -19.41 -20.75 -0.11
C VAL A 443 -18.78 -19.55 -0.80
N THR A 444 -19.59 -18.52 -1.04
CA THR A 444 -19.18 -17.37 -1.86
C THR A 444 -18.23 -16.41 -1.14
N GLN A 445 -18.20 -16.42 0.20
CA GLN A 445 -17.36 -15.55 1.03
C GLN A 445 -16.83 -16.32 2.25
N ASN A 446 -15.67 -15.90 2.77
CA ASN A 446 -15.06 -16.44 4.00
C ASN A 446 -14.81 -17.96 4.00
N ARG A 447 -14.61 -18.59 2.83
CA ARG A 447 -14.11 -19.97 2.79
C ARG A 447 -12.61 -19.99 3.11
N GLY A 448 -12.26 -20.66 4.20
CA GLY A 448 -10.88 -20.84 4.66
C GLY A 448 -10.67 -20.34 6.08
N TYR A 449 -9.48 -19.82 6.37
CA TYR A 449 -9.09 -19.31 7.68
C TYR A 449 -9.30 -17.80 7.77
N VAL A 450 -10.26 -17.40 8.60
CA VAL A 450 -10.60 -15.99 8.84
C VAL A 450 -10.29 -15.65 10.30
N ALA A 451 -9.12 -15.05 10.53
CA ALA A 451 -8.73 -14.47 11.80
C ALA A 451 -8.11 -13.10 11.54
N ILE A 452 -8.91 -12.05 11.77
CA ILE A 452 -8.47 -10.67 11.60
C ILE A 452 -7.82 -10.22 12.91
N PRO A 453 -6.59 -9.68 12.88
CA PRO A 453 -5.92 -9.14 14.07
C PRO A 453 -6.76 -8.09 14.80
N GLU A 454 -6.56 -8.02 16.10
CA GLU A 454 -7.23 -7.05 16.97
C GLU A 454 -6.47 -5.71 16.98
N VAL A 455 -7.16 -4.63 17.34
CA VAL A 455 -6.51 -3.32 17.52
C VAL A 455 -5.47 -3.41 18.63
N GLY A 456 -4.24 -2.96 18.34
CA GLY A 456 -3.09 -3.07 19.22
C GLY A 456 -2.19 -4.27 18.93
N ASP A 457 -2.63 -5.24 18.12
CA ASP A 457 -1.79 -6.37 17.73
C ASP A 457 -0.63 -5.92 16.84
N GLN A 458 0.52 -6.56 17.04
CA GLN A 458 1.69 -6.39 16.18
C GLN A 458 1.60 -7.37 15.01
N VAL A 459 1.87 -6.87 13.80
CA VAL A 459 1.80 -7.64 12.56
C VAL A 459 3.06 -7.43 11.72
N MET A 460 3.42 -8.44 10.92
CA MET A 460 4.40 -8.30 9.85
C MET A 460 3.69 -7.85 8.57
N VAL A 461 4.19 -6.81 7.93
CA VAL A 461 3.64 -6.22 6.70
C VAL A 461 4.64 -6.42 5.56
N GLY A 462 4.18 -7.06 4.49
CA GLY A 462 4.92 -7.20 3.23
C GLY A 462 4.42 -6.22 2.18
N PHE A 463 5.12 -6.14 1.05
CA PHE A 463 4.82 -5.21 -0.03
C PHE A 463 4.68 -5.96 -1.34
N VAL A 464 3.53 -5.86 -2.01
CA VAL A 464 3.31 -6.58 -3.28
C VAL A 464 4.27 -6.02 -4.34
N HIS A 465 5.06 -6.92 -4.95
CA HIS A 465 6.16 -6.56 -5.86
C HIS A 465 7.25 -5.67 -5.21
N ASN A 466 7.41 -5.72 -3.89
CA ASN A 466 8.30 -4.84 -3.11
C ASN A 466 8.05 -3.34 -3.35
N HIS A 467 6.83 -2.96 -3.75
CA HIS A 467 6.47 -1.57 -4.01
C HIS A 467 5.96 -0.91 -2.71
N PRO A 468 6.51 0.23 -2.28
CA PRO A 468 6.20 0.84 -0.98
C PRO A 468 4.72 1.20 -0.81
N ASP A 469 4.05 1.58 -1.91
CA ASP A 469 2.62 1.92 -1.89
C ASP A 469 1.69 0.70 -1.78
N ARG A 470 2.20 -0.55 -1.83
CA ARG A 470 1.38 -1.78 -1.88
C ARG A 470 1.54 -2.68 -0.63
N PRO A 471 1.35 -2.15 0.60
CA PRO A 471 1.45 -2.96 1.80
C PRO A 471 0.29 -3.97 1.90
N PHE A 472 0.58 -5.13 2.49
CA PHE A 472 -0.38 -6.14 2.94
C PHE A 472 0.16 -6.83 4.19
N VAL A 473 -0.70 -7.26 5.09
CA VAL A 473 -0.28 -7.98 6.30
C VAL A 473 0.03 -9.42 5.96
N MET A 474 1.22 -9.90 6.34
CA MET A 474 1.66 -11.28 6.18
C MET A 474 1.14 -12.20 7.31
N GLY A 475 1.03 -11.67 8.52
CA GLY A 475 0.56 -12.41 9.70
C GLY A 475 0.80 -11.65 11.02
N GLY A 476 0.21 -12.17 12.10
CA GLY A 476 0.43 -11.66 13.45
C GLY A 476 1.81 -12.04 14.01
N MET A 477 2.38 -11.17 14.83
CA MET A 477 3.68 -11.32 15.47
C MET A 477 3.52 -11.19 16.99
N PHE A 478 3.80 -12.26 17.72
CA PHE A 478 3.90 -12.18 19.18
C PHE A 478 5.16 -11.40 19.59
N HIS A 479 5.03 -10.60 20.65
CA HIS A 479 6.15 -9.91 21.30
C HIS A 479 6.26 -10.36 22.76
N GLY A 480 7.27 -9.87 23.49
CA GLY A 480 7.60 -10.35 24.84
C GLY A 480 6.51 -10.18 25.92
N GLN A 481 5.39 -9.50 25.63
CA GLN A 481 4.25 -9.38 26.54
C GLN A 481 3.09 -10.34 26.18
N THR A 482 3.00 -10.78 24.92
CA THR A 482 1.89 -11.59 24.40
C THR A 482 2.30 -13.01 24.01
N GLY A 483 3.60 -13.27 23.82
CA GLY A 483 4.14 -14.59 23.52
C GLY A 483 4.57 -15.37 24.77
N LEU A 484 4.01 -16.56 24.96
CA LEU A 484 4.38 -17.51 26.03
C LEU A 484 5.07 -18.79 25.50
N GLY A 485 5.03 -19.05 24.19
CA GLY A 485 5.59 -20.25 23.57
C GLY A 485 4.81 -21.54 23.87
N GLY A 486 5.35 -22.69 23.46
CA GLY A 486 4.72 -24.02 23.63
C GLY A 486 5.15 -24.79 24.89
N GLY A 487 5.71 -24.11 25.89
CA GLY A 487 6.25 -24.73 27.10
C GLY A 487 7.55 -25.54 26.89
N ALA A 488 7.97 -26.28 27.92
CA ALA A 488 9.18 -27.14 27.86
C ALA A 488 9.07 -28.16 26.72
N ASN A 489 10.13 -28.43 25.96
CA ASN A 489 10.09 -29.32 24.79
C ASN A 489 9.03 -28.96 23.72
N ASN A 490 8.43 -27.77 23.78
CA ASN A 490 7.38 -27.35 22.85
C ASN A 490 6.22 -28.37 22.77
N HIS A 491 5.77 -28.93 23.90
CA HIS A 491 4.73 -29.96 23.92
C HIS A 491 3.29 -29.42 23.82
N ILE A 492 3.09 -28.12 24.01
CA ILE A 492 1.76 -27.48 23.88
C ILE A 492 1.63 -26.78 22.54
N LYS A 493 0.51 -27.00 21.85
CA LYS A 493 0.03 -26.21 20.72
C LYS A 493 -1.39 -25.76 21.01
N SER A 494 -1.76 -24.56 20.61
CA SER A 494 -3.11 -24.07 20.90
C SER A 494 -3.64 -23.09 19.87
N ILE A 495 -4.97 -23.07 19.75
CA ILE A 495 -5.73 -21.98 19.15
C ILE A 495 -6.51 -21.32 20.29
N GLN A 496 -6.33 -20.02 20.46
CA GLN A 496 -7.01 -19.23 21.49
C GLN A 496 -7.58 -17.96 20.87
N THR A 497 -8.84 -17.66 21.17
CA THR A 497 -9.52 -16.46 20.66
C THR A 497 -9.61 -15.38 21.72
N ARG A 498 -9.88 -14.13 21.32
CA ARG A 498 -9.96 -12.95 22.21
C ARG A 498 -10.88 -13.15 23.42
N SER A 499 -12.00 -13.86 23.27
CA SER A 499 -12.95 -14.10 24.37
C SER A 499 -12.50 -15.20 25.33
N GLY A 500 -11.42 -15.93 25.05
CA GLY A 500 -10.89 -16.99 25.90
C GLY A 500 -11.34 -18.41 25.53
N ASN A 501 -11.90 -18.63 24.33
CA ASN A 501 -12.13 -19.99 23.84
C ASN A 501 -10.79 -20.64 23.47
N LYS A 502 -10.61 -21.91 23.80
CA LYS A 502 -9.34 -22.62 23.63
C LYS A 502 -9.54 -23.99 23.00
N VAL A 503 -8.62 -24.32 22.10
CA VAL A 503 -8.34 -25.70 21.67
C VAL A 503 -6.87 -25.93 21.92
N ILE A 504 -6.55 -26.89 22.80
CA ILE A 504 -5.19 -27.17 23.26
C ILE A 504 -4.84 -28.61 22.88
N PHE A 505 -3.68 -28.78 22.26
CA PHE A 505 -3.06 -30.06 21.93
C PHE A 505 -1.83 -30.22 22.82
N ASN A 506 -1.77 -31.33 23.56
CA ASN A 506 -0.65 -31.67 24.43
C ASN A 506 0.04 -32.94 23.92
N ASP A 507 1.18 -32.77 23.25
CA ASP A 507 1.93 -33.86 22.64
C ASP A 507 2.62 -34.77 23.68
N ALA A 508 2.85 -34.28 24.90
CA ALA A 508 3.44 -35.11 25.96
C ALA A 508 2.45 -36.15 26.50
N GLU A 509 1.16 -35.82 26.49
CA GLU A 509 0.08 -36.70 26.93
C GLU A 509 -0.66 -37.37 25.75
N GLY A 510 -0.51 -36.84 24.54
CA GLY A 510 -1.35 -37.19 23.39
C GLY A 510 -2.80 -36.72 23.55
N SER A 511 -3.03 -35.68 24.36
CA SER A 511 -4.37 -35.23 24.77
C SER A 511 -4.84 -34.00 23.99
N ILE A 512 -6.17 -33.85 23.88
CA ILE A 512 -6.84 -32.69 23.28
C ILE A 512 -7.86 -32.14 24.27
N TYR A 513 -7.81 -30.85 24.52
CA TYR A 513 -8.69 -30.15 25.45
C TYR A 513 -9.34 -28.95 24.76
N ILE A 514 -10.67 -28.92 24.77
CA ILE A 514 -11.49 -27.81 24.26
C ILE A 514 -12.22 -27.18 25.45
N GLU A 515 -12.12 -25.86 25.58
CA GLU A 515 -12.69 -25.11 26.70
C GLU A 515 -13.27 -23.78 26.21
N ASP A 516 -14.46 -23.43 26.71
CA ASP A 516 -15.00 -22.08 26.61
C ASP A 516 -14.84 -21.31 27.94
N PRO A 517 -14.99 -19.97 27.93
CA PRO A 517 -14.81 -19.15 29.15
C PRO A 517 -15.81 -19.44 30.27
N SER A 518 -16.89 -20.19 30.01
CA SER A 518 -17.90 -20.55 31.00
C SER A 518 -17.57 -21.85 31.75
N GLY A 519 -16.55 -22.59 31.31
CA GLY A 519 -16.12 -23.85 31.90
C GLY A 519 -16.74 -25.10 31.26
N ASN A 520 -17.35 -24.97 30.08
CA ASN A 520 -17.72 -26.15 29.30
C ASN A 520 -16.45 -26.79 28.73
N THR A 521 -16.34 -28.11 28.82
CA THR A 521 -15.14 -28.83 28.40
C THR A 521 -15.43 -30.07 27.58
N TYR A 522 -14.55 -30.33 26.62
CA TYR A 522 -14.44 -31.61 25.92
C TYR A 522 -12.98 -32.06 25.97
N PHE A 523 -12.72 -33.16 26.68
CA PHE A 523 -11.38 -33.65 26.93
C PHE A 523 -11.20 -35.08 26.41
N MET A 524 -10.21 -35.26 25.55
CA MET A 524 -9.72 -36.56 25.06
C MET A 524 -8.33 -36.79 25.65
N ASP A 525 -8.14 -37.83 26.44
CA ASP A 525 -6.95 -37.99 27.29
C ASP A 525 -5.74 -38.68 26.62
N GLY A 526 -5.87 -39.07 25.35
CA GLY A 526 -4.84 -39.82 24.61
C GLY A 526 -4.71 -41.31 25.02
N LYS A 527 -5.44 -41.76 26.04
CA LYS A 527 -5.44 -43.14 26.56
C LYS A 527 -6.73 -43.90 26.26
N GLY A 528 -7.63 -43.28 25.48
CA GLY A 528 -8.88 -43.85 25.03
C GLY A 528 -10.11 -43.38 25.80
N ASN A 529 -9.96 -42.45 26.75
CA ASN A 529 -11.09 -41.88 27.49
C ASN A 529 -11.52 -40.53 26.92
N ILE A 530 -12.82 -40.24 27.04
CA ILE A 530 -13.41 -38.94 26.70
C ILE A 530 -14.24 -38.48 27.90
N MET A 531 -14.06 -37.22 28.29
CA MET A 531 -14.85 -36.56 29.33
C MET A 531 -15.49 -35.29 28.76
N VAL A 532 -16.80 -35.15 28.98
CA VAL A 532 -17.57 -33.97 28.59
C VAL A 532 -18.23 -33.41 29.84
N ASN A 533 -18.02 -32.14 30.12
CA ASN A 533 -18.57 -31.47 31.30
C ASN A 533 -19.20 -30.13 30.91
N ALA A 534 -20.37 -29.85 31.48
CA ALA A 534 -21.04 -28.56 31.41
C ALA A 534 -21.49 -28.15 32.82
N PRO A 535 -21.24 -26.91 33.28
CA PRO A 535 -21.69 -26.45 34.59
C PRO A 535 -23.22 -26.36 34.76
N ASN A 536 -23.95 -26.28 33.65
CA ASN A 536 -25.42 -26.23 33.62
C ASN A 536 -25.97 -27.48 32.92
N ASP A 537 -26.67 -27.31 31.79
CA ASP A 537 -27.37 -28.40 31.11
C ASP A 537 -26.57 -29.01 29.95
N ILE A 538 -26.74 -30.32 29.73
CA ILE A 538 -26.32 -31.04 28.52
C ILE A 538 -27.56 -31.65 27.86
N THR A 539 -27.78 -31.37 26.56
CA THR A 539 -28.94 -31.87 25.80
C THR A 539 -28.48 -32.60 24.53
N PHE A 540 -29.05 -33.79 24.26
CA PHE A 540 -28.83 -34.54 23.02
C PHE A 540 -30.14 -34.72 22.24
N THR A 541 -30.18 -34.24 21.00
CA THR A 541 -31.37 -34.31 20.13
C THR A 541 -31.00 -34.88 18.76
N ALA A 542 -31.74 -35.89 18.26
CA ALA A 542 -31.55 -36.45 16.93
C ALA A 542 -32.87 -36.53 16.16
N GLY A 543 -32.87 -36.16 14.88
CA GLY A 543 -34.07 -36.25 14.02
C GLY A 543 -34.47 -37.66 13.61
N LYS A 544 -33.65 -38.67 13.92
CA LYS A 544 -33.95 -40.09 13.70
C LYS A 544 -33.68 -40.90 14.97
N ASN A 545 -32.46 -41.39 15.16
CA ASN A 545 -32.13 -42.31 16.24
C ASN A 545 -30.95 -41.81 17.08
N ILE A 546 -31.00 -42.02 18.39
CA ILE A 546 -29.85 -42.00 19.31
C ILE A 546 -29.59 -43.45 19.74
N LYS A 547 -28.33 -43.90 19.72
CA LYS A 547 -27.93 -45.23 20.19
C LYS A 547 -26.81 -45.10 21.21
N MET A 548 -26.95 -45.78 22.35
CA MET A 548 -25.96 -45.80 23.43
C MET A 548 -25.65 -47.26 23.77
N SER A 549 -24.36 -47.61 23.83
CA SER A 549 -23.90 -48.97 24.10
C SER A 549 -22.53 -48.92 24.78
N ALA A 550 -22.31 -49.79 25.77
CA ALA A 550 -21.01 -50.00 26.41
C ALA A 550 -20.68 -51.50 26.43
N GLY A 551 -19.39 -51.83 26.43
CA GLY A 551 -18.93 -53.22 26.45
C GLY A 551 -19.05 -53.90 27.82
N ILE A 552 -19.18 -53.11 28.89
CA ILE A 552 -19.31 -53.59 30.27
C ILE A 552 -20.58 -52.96 30.87
N ASP A 553 -20.51 -51.69 31.27
CA ASP A 553 -21.59 -51.06 32.04
C ASP A 553 -22.05 -49.72 31.44
N ILE A 554 -23.35 -49.43 31.61
CA ILE A 554 -23.94 -48.10 31.47
C ILE A 554 -24.53 -47.71 32.82
N THR A 555 -24.16 -46.53 33.33
CA THR A 555 -24.64 -46.01 34.61
C THR A 555 -25.33 -44.66 34.40
N SER A 556 -26.58 -44.55 34.87
CA SER A 556 -27.38 -43.32 34.81
C SER A 556 -27.73 -42.87 36.23
N ILE A 557 -27.20 -41.72 36.66
CA ILE A 557 -27.40 -41.17 38.00
C ILE A 557 -27.94 -39.75 37.86
N ALA A 558 -29.02 -39.43 38.58
CA ALA A 558 -29.58 -38.09 38.67
C ALA A 558 -29.82 -37.70 40.13
N GLY A 559 -29.59 -36.43 40.48
CA GLY A 559 -29.85 -35.92 41.84
C GLY A 559 -31.34 -35.71 42.15
N SER A 560 -32.21 -35.70 41.13
CA SER A 560 -33.65 -35.51 41.28
C SER A 560 -34.43 -36.62 40.55
N ASN A 561 -34.62 -36.51 39.23
CA ASN A 561 -35.47 -37.43 38.47
C ASN A 561 -34.75 -38.01 37.25
N ILE A 562 -35.05 -39.28 36.95
CA ILE A 562 -34.82 -39.90 35.64
C ILE A 562 -36.19 -40.14 35.02
N LEU A 563 -36.47 -39.53 33.86
CA LEU A 563 -37.73 -39.70 33.12
C LEU A 563 -37.46 -40.41 31.79
N SER A 564 -38.12 -41.57 31.59
CA SER A 564 -38.08 -42.32 30.32
C SER A 564 -39.48 -42.40 29.73
N THR A 565 -39.68 -41.83 28.54
CA THR A 565 -40.97 -41.83 27.83
C THR A 565 -40.79 -42.24 26.37
N ALA A 566 -41.75 -43.00 25.84
CA ALA A 566 -41.82 -43.34 24.42
C ALA A 566 -43.28 -43.38 23.97
N ASN A 567 -43.55 -42.93 22.75
CA ASN A 567 -44.91 -42.92 22.19
C ASN A 567 -45.42 -44.32 21.84
N VAL A 568 -44.51 -45.25 21.54
CA VAL A 568 -44.86 -46.61 21.11
C VAL A 568 -44.47 -47.62 22.19
N ASN A 569 -43.18 -47.89 22.37
CA ASN A 569 -42.71 -48.91 23.31
C ASN A 569 -41.45 -48.46 24.05
N ILE A 570 -41.35 -48.84 25.32
CA ILE A 570 -40.10 -48.94 26.08
C ILE A 570 -39.85 -50.43 26.32
N VAL A 571 -38.65 -50.93 26.00
CA VAL A 571 -38.27 -52.32 26.18
C VAL A 571 -37.05 -52.39 27.10
N SER A 572 -37.23 -52.98 28.28
CA SER A 572 -36.16 -53.28 29.24
C SER A 572 -35.98 -54.80 29.31
N ASN A 573 -34.77 -55.29 29.05
CA ASN A 573 -34.44 -56.71 29.11
C ASN A 573 -33.10 -56.91 29.83
N ALA A 574 -33.04 -57.87 30.74
CA ALA A 574 -31.81 -58.22 31.45
C ALA A 574 -31.54 -59.73 31.30
N GLY A 575 -30.29 -60.10 31.02
CA GLY A 575 -29.92 -61.51 30.82
C GLY A 575 -29.84 -62.35 32.10
N VAL A 576 -29.79 -61.70 33.27
CA VAL A 576 -29.70 -62.37 34.58
C VAL A 576 -30.78 -61.84 35.52
N ASN A 577 -30.64 -60.60 36.01
CA ASN A 577 -31.56 -60.01 36.99
C ASN A 577 -32.01 -58.61 36.53
N MET A 578 -33.28 -58.30 36.82
CA MET A 578 -33.83 -56.94 36.82
C MET A 578 -34.25 -56.62 38.25
N ILE A 579 -33.79 -55.50 38.80
CA ILE A 579 -34.03 -55.10 40.20
C ILE A 579 -34.62 -53.68 40.20
N ASP A 580 -35.87 -53.55 40.62
CA ASP A 580 -36.52 -52.27 40.87
C ASP A 580 -36.68 -52.06 42.38
N THR A 581 -36.19 -50.95 42.91
CA THR A 581 -36.29 -50.62 44.34
C THR A 581 -36.73 -49.17 44.50
N ALA A 582 -37.81 -48.95 45.25
CA ALA A 582 -38.34 -47.63 45.56
C ALA A 582 -38.34 -47.42 47.08
N GLY A 583 -37.86 -46.24 47.53
CA GLY A 583 -37.84 -45.91 48.96
C GLY A 583 -39.20 -45.53 49.55
N LYS A 584 -40.21 -45.28 48.71
CA LYS A 584 -41.59 -45.00 49.12
C LYS A 584 -42.57 -45.87 48.34
N ASP A 585 -42.83 -45.51 47.09
CA ASP A 585 -43.88 -46.14 46.28
C ASP A 585 -43.31 -46.67 44.96
N LEU A 586 -43.71 -47.88 44.58
CA LEU A 586 -43.55 -48.43 43.24
C LEU A 586 -44.95 -48.58 42.63
N MET A 587 -45.25 -47.81 41.58
CA MET A 587 -46.56 -47.81 40.92
C MET A 587 -46.46 -48.38 39.50
N GLN A 588 -47.27 -49.40 39.22
CA GLN A 588 -47.41 -49.98 37.88
C GLN A 588 -48.86 -49.86 37.42
N THR A 589 -49.09 -49.43 36.18
CA THR A 589 -50.44 -49.25 35.62
C THR A 589 -50.41 -49.52 34.13
N ALA A 590 -51.36 -50.33 33.65
CA ALA A 590 -51.59 -50.57 32.22
C ALA A 590 -53.10 -50.53 31.93
N THR A 591 -53.50 -49.86 30.85
CA THR A 591 -54.89 -49.86 30.37
C THR A 591 -55.29 -51.18 29.72
N GLY A 592 -54.31 -51.87 29.13
CA GLY A 592 -54.44 -53.23 28.61
C GLY A 592 -54.16 -54.27 29.71
N ASN A 593 -53.19 -55.14 29.44
CA ASN A 593 -52.87 -56.25 30.34
C ASN A 593 -51.55 -56.00 31.08
N ILE A 594 -51.51 -56.37 32.36
CA ILE A 594 -50.28 -56.67 33.08
C ILE A 594 -50.14 -58.20 33.08
N HIS A 595 -49.00 -58.72 32.63
CA HIS A 595 -48.72 -60.16 32.60
C HIS A 595 -47.39 -60.43 33.31
N GLU A 596 -47.45 -61.22 34.37
CA GLU A 596 -46.29 -61.66 35.14
C GLU A 596 -46.21 -63.18 35.07
N SER A 597 -45.03 -63.72 34.79
CA SER A 597 -44.78 -65.16 34.74
C SER A 597 -43.41 -65.44 35.35
N SER A 598 -43.36 -66.40 36.27
CA SER A 598 -42.17 -66.77 37.03
C SER A 598 -42.33 -68.18 37.55
N ASP A 599 -41.22 -68.91 37.73
CA ASP A 599 -41.22 -70.20 38.42
C ASP A 599 -41.65 -70.07 39.90
N MET A 600 -41.18 -69.00 40.57
CA MET A 600 -41.54 -68.67 41.94
C MET A 600 -41.90 -67.18 42.07
N ARG A 601 -43.09 -66.88 42.62
CA ARG A 601 -43.55 -65.53 42.97
C ARG A 601 -43.73 -65.42 44.48
N SER A 602 -43.02 -64.48 45.11
CA SER A 602 -43.19 -64.13 46.53
C SER A 602 -43.74 -62.72 46.64
N GLU A 603 -44.81 -62.54 47.42
CA GLU A 603 -45.44 -61.25 47.64
C GLU A 603 -45.71 -61.08 49.14
N ILE A 604 -45.09 -60.07 49.74
CA ILE A 604 -45.18 -59.77 51.16
C ILE A 604 -45.71 -58.34 51.31
N SER A 605 -46.81 -58.18 52.04
CA SER A 605 -47.33 -56.87 52.46
C SER A 605 -47.49 -56.87 53.97
N GLU A 606 -46.91 -55.87 54.66
CA GLU A 606 -46.93 -55.79 56.12
C GLU A 606 -48.21 -55.17 56.69
N ASN A 607 -48.83 -54.25 55.93
CA ASN A 607 -49.98 -53.48 56.39
C ASN A 607 -51.28 -53.93 55.73
N GLU A 608 -51.45 -53.64 54.45
CA GLU A 608 -52.70 -53.89 53.71
C GLU A 608 -52.41 -54.47 52.33
N ARG A 609 -53.25 -55.42 51.90
CA ARG A 609 -53.23 -55.99 50.56
C ARG A 609 -54.65 -56.02 50.01
N ASN A 610 -54.87 -55.28 48.92
CA ASN A 610 -56.17 -55.18 48.25
C ASN A 610 -56.09 -55.77 46.84
N ILE A 611 -56.99 -56.70 46.53
CA ILE A 611 -57.14 -57.29 45.20
C ILE A 611 -58.59 -57.08 44.77
N GLN A 612 -58.79 -56.35 43.67
CA GLN A 612 -60.11 -56.04 43.14
C GLN A 612 -60.16 -56.32 41.64
N ALA A 613 -61.12 -57.15 41.22
CA ALA A 613 -61.36 -57.45 39.80
C ALA A 613 -62.82 -57.84 39.57
N LYS A 614 -63.30 -57.68 38.32
CA LYS A 614 -64.63 -58.20 37.92
C LYS A 614 -64.67 -59.74 37.92
N LYS A 615 -63.53 -60.37 37.63
CA LYS A 615 -63.31 -61.81 37.68
C LYS A 615 -61.90 -62.03 38.24
N SER A 616 -61.77 -62.88 39.26
CA SER A 616 -60.49 -63.29 39.83
C SER A 616 -60.50 -64.80 39.96
N ASP A 617 -59.61 -65.48 39.23
CA ASP A 617 -59.45 -66.92 39.28
C ASP A 617 -58.08 -67.24 39.88
N SER A 618 -58.03 -68.16 40.85
CA SER A 618 -56.79 -68.66 41.45
C SER A 618 -56.79 -70.18 41.40
N TYR A 619 -55.77 -70.74 40.74
CA TYR A 619 -55.60 -72.19 40.58
C TYR A 619 -54.27 -72.60 41.21
N ALA A 620 -54.29 -73.57 42.13
CA ALA A 620 -53.09 -74.17 42.71
C ALA A 620 -53.40 -75.59 43.20
N GLU A 621 -52.39 -76.45 43.25
CA GLU A 621 -52.51 -77.80 43.85
C GLU A 621 -52.81 -77.71 45.36
N LYS A 622 -52.26 -76.69 46.03
CA LYS A 622 -52.51 -76.38 47.43
C LYS A 622 -52.67 -74.87 47.61
N VAL A 623 -53.77 -74.47 48.24
CA VAL A 623 -54.00 -73.09 48.70
C VAL A 623 -54.09 -73.11 50.22
N THR A 624 -53.45 -72.15 50.89
CA THR A 624 -53.55 -71.96 52.34
C THR A 624 -53.86 -70.50 52.61
N VAL A 625 -54.98 -70.23 53.27
CA VAL A 625 -55.40 -68.90 53.69
C VAL A 625 -55.67 -68.96 55.19
N VAL A 626 -55.00 -68.11 55.97
CA VAL A 626 -55.07 -68.13 57.44
C VAL A 626 -55.27 -66.71 57.94
N SER A 627 -56.27 -66.50 58.79
CA SER A 627 -56.38 -65.28 59.61
C SER A 627 -56.00 -65.63 61.05
N THR A 628 -55.02 -64.92 61.62
CA THR A 628 -54.42 -65.28 62.92
C THR A 628 -55.00 -64.53 64.12
N LYS A 629 -55.70 -63.42 63.90
CA LYS A 629 -56.22 -62.56 64.98
C LYS A 629 -57.71 -62.24 64.87
N GLN A 630 -58.23 -62.12 63.65
CA GLN A 630 -59.58 -61.61 63.38
C GLN A 630 -60.33 -62.55 62.43
N ASN A 631 -61.58 -62.23 62.11
CA ASN A 631 -62.42 -63.07 61.26
C ASN A 631 -61.94 -63.09 59.80
N MET A 632 -62.06 -64.24 59.14
CA MET A 632 -62.05 -64.34 57.68
C MET A 632 -63.48 -64.19 57.17
N ILE A 633 -63.74 -63.18 56.33
CA ILE A 633 -65.08 -62.89 55.81
C ILE A 633 -65.13 -63.24 54.32
N LEU A 634 -65.99 -64.19 53.96
CA LEU A 634 -66.28 -64.58 52.58
C LEU A 634 -67.75 -64.25 52.28
N GLN A 635 -67.99 -63.31 51.37
CA GLN A 635 -69.34 -62.82 51.05
C GLN A 635 -69.57 -62.88 49.54
N SER A 636 -70.76 -63.35 49.12
CA SER A 636 -71.18 -63.40 47.72
C SER A 636 -72.70 -63.18 47.63
N GLU A 637 -73.15 -62.38 46.67
CA GLU A 637 -74.58 -62.17 46.39
C GLU A 637 -75.31 -63.44 45.93
N LYS A 638 -74.58 -64.41 45.35
CA LYS A 638 -75.13 -65.67 44.86
C LYS A 638 -74.77 -66.86 45.75
N THR A 639 -73.58 -67.44 45.60
CA THR A 639 -73.22 -68.69 46.28
C THR A 639 -71.71 -68.78 46.52
N VAL A 640 -71.31 -69.13 47.73
CA VAL A 640 -69.96 -69.62 48.05
C VAL A 640 -70.02 -71.15 48.08
N LYS A 641 -69.23 -71.83 47.25
CA LYS A 641 -69.13 -73.30 47.26
C LYS A 641 -67.76 -73.71 47.76
N SER A 642 -67.72 -74.31 48.96
CA SER A 642 -66.55 -75.02 49.48
C SER A 642 -66.86 -76.51 49.42
N GLN A 643 -66.05 -77.27 48.69
CA GLN A 643 -66.19 -78.72 48.56
C GLN A 643 -64.86 -79.36 48.89
N SER A 644 -64.79 -80.09 50.01
CA SER A 644 -63.62 -80.87 50.41
C SER A 644 -63.87 -82.38 50.20
N GLY A 645 -62.84 -83.13 49.83
CA GLY A 645 -62.90 -84.59 49.69
C GLY A 645 -62.96 -85.34 51.04
N GLU A 646 -62.56 -84.67 52.13
CA GLU A 646 -62.61 -85.17 53.52
C GLU A 646 -63.30 -84.13 54.41
N GLN A 647 -64.08 -84.55 55.41
CA GLN A 647 -64.89 -83.67 56.27
C GLN A 647 -64.07 -82.50 56.85
N GLY A 648 -64.44 -81.28 56.47
CA GLY A 648 -63.95 -80.08 57.14
C GLY A 648 -64.51 -80.01 58.56
N ASN A 649 -63.64 -80.09 59.57
CA ASN A 649 -63.99 -79.74 60.94
C ASN A 649 -64.06 -78.20 61.05
N SER A 650 -65.20 -77.61 60.67
CA SER A 650 -65.52 -76.23 61.04
C SER A 650 -66.02 -76.22 62.48
N HIS A 651 -65.27 -75.63 63.41
CA HIS A 651 -65.71 -75.28 64.76
C HIS A 651 -65.89 -73.78 64.89
#